data_AF-A0A518BP82-F1
#
_entry.id   AF-A0A518BP82-F1
#
_cell.length_a   1.000
_cell.length_b   1.000
_cell.length_c   1.000
_cell.angle_alpha   90.00
_cell.angle_beta   90.00
_cell.angle_gamma   90.00
#
_symmetry.space_group_name_H-M   'P 1'
#
loop_
_entity.id
_entity.type
_entity.pdbx_description
1 polymer ?
#
loop_
_entity_poly.entity_id
_entity_poly.type
_entity_poly.pdbx_seq_one_letter_code
_entity_poly.pdbx_strand_id
1 'polypeptide(L)'
;MHLAIALRAQSVCPRRGQALQPAASRPIRLSGLLALLALGLAACGSGSGPAGAVPSSAPIGAAATKPGSQGLLGGSAFIVDENHGGTANSMRIVDVAWGRLVDVYDTRPTSPDYASDPLEPQNYTTRLVYPDFVVGEDVRTAFEAGQLKWELTSNPVNGRFRLRIGADAEQQQSIFAVRVAQASQSLDPIDPKGLSPAELPPYSMVARNAALVVRFDDLLDVGSIGLHSTVEVFAGNPPVVPFDARVLPDLNHGGVAQVTGKFHPTRLIVDLTISQDELATITPLVAANGLGLPASADSLAASVALRFPTVISSAYSQFAVLSNVKGTALNTDDSGAFDYTSPTGEVVWAMRAGNSSDDNNGFLVDFDQPRVVGSQPVTITQVTPILGTGGGLAVSVSLEFGVAGCALDPVPGDLLKISPELELEVTAPATLVGSTAVNVPLVLTPGSTEVDPAVLVGLSALYQTPWRDSLGAQLAPCFVRFSPSAGQLPAGQVEPQSQVIVRFSEAMDPASARPFDTFYVARSALVDASLSEAEAGALIQPPKPGDLVLGDTVPSPDFREVRFAPTLPMTHDQGSSESYFFNLVSGLDQGGLTDLAGNVLADVPGRIEFRLDPSAPSEDTGGWVLRFNAADEDGLAGTEVRGQVLWDESAGVLRPRPVQRFAAVVDRSQPMVSTMQPIPLGLQTPLSSQGSKVHLMWRYMDMGFSISQTDDLFMNLDLEGMALSPYGGSVVSTIYDQFELSLGHARNLPDEFLIPPPAQNFGLPMFPGSGFVEGNTFEQNYLPDPKAGRTVMHERELGYAVSNSGVFLSGTGTPMLQMPWNVGLPEDQKRFYTWRDTAITTFGNVNPNGELVAAGVPTMQEQTVLGLSTAGDVWGPSINDAAGKATKLGVPAVALPLLMEFRCYPTEQSSLNNFDVSIAVPSSPQPYFRAFSTGGTNASGNLVNKDPEQQISPTGGFNGNPLLPPLGAKTIPRDPTVYIGQADVVIRTSRAYTILMDAEQSPTTPIVGLPWKYEAAVVEPSAAEQPNGTAVVLAWRGDGSPSIDPVESAMFDAGRLDVFGEPLAGPLTAEVAAELVHPWVDPSWHSSLAEVSGSRFVQTRFTFLSSTASDLRPWLDSYGLAFER
;
A
#
# COMPACT_ATOMS: atom_id res chain seq x y z
N MET A 1 40.52 28.23 35.42
CA MET A 1 41.89 27.95 35.91
C MET A 1 42.64 27.30 34.76
N HIS A 2 43.57 28.05 34.15
CA HIS A 2 44.57 27.75 33.10
C HIS A 2 44.09 27.11 31.76
N LEU A 3 44.12 27.84 30.62
CA LEU A 3 45.24 28.07 29.65
C LEU A 3 45.59 26.78 28.86
N ALA A 4 45.80 26.70 27.54
CA ALA A 4 46.16 27.66 26.48
C ALA A 4 46.10 26.94 25.08
N ILE A 5 45.72 27.59 23.94
CA ILE A 5 46.59 28.12 22.83
C ILE A 5 47.16 27.01 21.88
N ALA A 6 47.22 27.03 20.53
CA ALA A 6 47.00 28.03 19.46
C ALA A 6 47.01 27.40 18.02
N LEU A 7 46.36 28.13 17.11
CA LEU A 7 46.67 28.55 15.72
C LEU A 7 47.32 27.64 14.64
N ARG A 8 46.58 27.59 13.50
CA ARG A 8 46.89 27.98 12.10
C ARG A 8 48.29 27.74 11.50
N ALA A 9 48.31 27.11 10.32
CA ALA A 9 49.05 27.59 9.13
C ALA A 9 48.50 27.01 7.81
N GLN A 10 48.28 27.88 6.82
CA GLN A 10 48.01 27.57 5.40
C GLN A 10 49.33 27.48 4.61
N SER A 11 49.42 26.57 3.62
CA SER A 11 50.27 26.75 2.42
C SER A 11 49.97 25.75 1.27
N VAL A 12 49.33 26.27 0.21
CA VAL A 12 49.48 26.09 -1.25
C VAL A 12 50.28 24.88 -1.85
N CYS A 13 49.56 24.01 -2.62
CA CYS A 13 49.76 23.32 -3.95
C CYS A 13 51.17 22.89 -4.50
N PRO A 14 51.35 21.89 -5.45
CA PRO A 14 50.36 21.24 -6.36
C PRO A 14 50.52 19.72 -6.74
N ARG A 15 49.47 19.17 -7.39
CA ARG A 15 49.36 18.06 -8.41
C ARG A 15 50.16 16.73 -8.28
N ARG A 16 49.45 15.60 -8.22
CA ARG A 16 49.47 14.48 -9.21
C ARG A 16 48.40 13.42 -8.87
N GLY A 17 47.63 13.00 -9.86
CA GLY A 17 46.52 12.05 -9.72
C GLY A 17 46.93 10.57 -9.76
N GLN A 18 46.01 9.72 -9.26
CA GLN A 18 45.84 8.29 -9.51
C GLN A 18 44.39 7.98 -9.05
N ALA A 19 43.45 7.82 -9.98
CA ALA A 19 42.99 6.53 -10.51
C ALA A 19 42.25 5.67 -9.46
N LEU A 20 40.92 5.82 -9.46
CA LEU A 20 39.96 4.94 -8.79
C LEU A 20 40.04 3.53 -9.41
N GLN A 21 40.21 2.52 -8.55
CA GLN A 21 40.04 1.11 -8.90
C GLN A 21 38.54 0.75 -8.85
N PRO A 22 38.00 -0.01 -9.83
CA PRO A 22 36.66 -0.57 -9.72
C PRO A 22 36.65 -1.84 -8.87
N ALA A 23 35.50 -2.04 -8.21
CA ALA A 23 35.20 -3.11 -7.28
C ALA A 23 35.21 -4.51 -7.91
N ALA A 24 35.45 -5.49 -7.05
CA ALA A 24 35.77 -6.88 -7.34
C ALA A 24 34.59 -7.68 -7.94
N SER A 25 34.87 -8.36 -9.04
CA SER A 25 34.04 -9.43 -9.62
C SER A 25 34.22 -10.75 -8.84
N ARG A 26 33.12 -11.46 -8.58
CA ARG A 26 33.12 -12.82 -8.01
C ARG A 26 33.40 -13.88 -9.10
N PRO A 27 34.03 -15.02 -8.75
CA PRO A 27 34.65 -15.92 -9.72
C PRO A 27 33.66 -16.92 -10.32
N ILE A 28 33.67 -17.00 -11.65
CA ILE A 28 33.02 -18.06 -12.44
C ILE A 28 33.80 -19.36 -12.25
N ARG A 29 33.11 -20.43 -11.85
CA ARG A 29 33.68 -21.79 -11.79
C ARG A 29 33.78 -22.37 -13.19
N LEU A 30 35.01 -22.44 -13.70
CA LEU A 30 35.39 -23.22 -14.88
C LEU A 30 35.38 -24.72 -14.54
N SER A 31 34.49 -25.49 -15.17
CA SER A 31 34.67 -26.93 -15.35
C SER A 31 34.88 -27.19 -16.83
N GLY A 32 36.14 -27.44 -17.19
CA GLY A 32 36.53 -27.66 -18.58
C GLY A 32 36.11 -29.03 -19.10
N LEU A 33 35.75 -29.05 -20.38
CA LEU A 33 36.00 -30.20 -21.23
C LEU A 33 36.48 -29.70 -22.60
N LEU A 34 37.72 -30.08 -22.93
CA LEU A 34 38.34 -29.92 -24.24
C LEU A 34 37.50 -30.60 -25.32
N ALA A 35 37.24 -29.92 -26.44
CA ALA A 35 37.09 -30.56 -27.74
C ALA A 35 37.61 -29.64 -28.85
N LEU A 36 38.42 -30.23 -29.73
CA LEU A 36 39.25 -29.62 -30.76
C LEU A 36 38.48 -28.79 -31.81
N LEU A 37 39.13 -27.71 -32.26
CA LEU A 37 38.94 -27.11 -33.58
C LEU A 37 39.18 -28.15 -34.69
N ALA A 38 38.21 -28.31 -35.58
CA ALA A 38 38.45 -28.79 -36.94
C ALA A 38 37.48 -28.08 -37.91
N LEU A 39 38.03 -27.24 -38.78
CA LEU A 39 37.35 -26.80 -40.01
C LEU A 39 37.09 -28.02 -40.90
N GLY A 40 35.85 -28.20 -41.34
CA GLY A 40 35.47 -29.23 -42.30
C GLY A 40 34.25 -28.81 -43.11
N LEU A 41 34.48 -28.40 -44.35
CA LEU A 41 33.49 -28.47 -45.43
C LEU A 41 32.96 -29.91 -45.54
N ALA A 42 31.65 -30.10 -45.47
CA ALA A 42 31.01 -31.35 -45.87
C ALA A 42 29.65 -31.09 -46.55
N ALA A 43 29.67 -31.19 -47.88
CA ALA A 43 28.50 -31.51 -48.68
C ALA A 43 28.26 -33.04 -48.65
N CYS A 44 26.97 -33.42 -48.76
CA CYS A 44 26.42 -34.74 -49.11
C CYS A 44 26.49 -35.89 -48.10
N GLY A 45 25.31 -36.26 -47.58
CA GLY A 45 25.04 -37.52 -46.87
C GLY A 45 23.53 -37.71 -46.65
N SER A 46 22.88 -38.35 -47.61
CA SER A 46 21.45 -38.62 -47.74
C SER A 46 20.79 -39.30 -46.53
N GLY A 47 19.75 -38.67 -45.99
CA GLY A 47 18.66 -39.30 -45.24
C GLY A 47 17.33 -38.78 -45.79
N SER A 48 16.67 -39.59 -46.60
CA SER A 48 15.45 -39.25 -47.33
C SER A 48 14.22 -39.19 -46.40
N GLY A 49 13.75 -37.98 -46.13
CA GLY A 49 12.37 -37.64 -45.77
C GLY A 49 11.94 -36.47 -46.65
N PRO A 50 10.69 -36.38 -47.14
CA PRO A 50 10.35 -35.48 -48.23
C PRO A 50 10.52 -34.02 -47.81
N ALA A 51 11.52 -33.37 -48.40
CA ALA A 51 11.64 -31.93 -48.47
C ALA A 51 10.38 -31.36 -49.17
N GLY A 52 9.53 -30.70 -48.40
CA GLY A 52 8.51 -29.78 -48.94
C GLY A 52 9.15 -28.42 -49.11
N ALA A 53 9.53 -28.08 -50.34
CA ALA A 53 10.23 -26.85 -50.65
C ALA A 53 9.31 -25.61 -50.61
N VAL A 54 9.87 -24.58 -49.96
CA VAL A 54 9.67 -23.13 -50.10
C VAL A 54 9.64 -22.70 -51.58
N PRO A 55 8.83 -21.69 -51.95
CA PRO A 55 9.44 -20.55 -52.62
C PRO A 55 8.86 -19.21 -52.14
N SER A 56 9.31 -18.72 -50.98
CA SER A 56 9.76 -17.33 -50.98
C SER A 56 11.06 -17.31 -51.81
N SER A 57 11.22 -16.32 -52.68
CA SER A 57 12.40 -16.20 -53.56
C SER A 57 13.71 -15.90 -52.82
N ALA A 58 13.68 -15.83 -51.48
CA ALA A 58 14.79 -15.44 -50.61
C ALA A 58 15.08 -16.54 -49.57
N PRO A 59 16.37 -16.75 -49.18
CA PRO A 59 16.76 -17.72 -48.15
C PRO A 59 16.11 -17.45 -46.79
N ILE A 60 15.95 -18.49 -45.97
CA ILE A 60 15.54 -18.35 -44.56
C ILE A 60 16.53 -17.41 -43.83
N GLY A 61 15.99 -16.50 -43.03
CA GLY A 61 16.72 -15.45 -42.32
C GLY A 61 17.11 -14.24 -43.18
N ALA A 62 16.84 -14.24 -44.48
CA ALA A 62 17.15 -13.10 -45.35
C ALA A 62 16.04 -12.05 -45.30
N ALA A 63 16.43 -10.77 -45.39
CA ALA A 63 15.51 -9.68 -45.62
C ALA A 63 14.96 -9.72 -47.06
N ALA A 64 13.65 -9.59 -47.20
CA ALA A 64 12.93 -9.56 -48.46
C ALA A 64 11.90 -8.42 -48.47
N THR A 65 11.45 -8.03 -49.66
CA THR A 65 10.42 -6.99 -49.83
C THR A 65 9.03 -7.61 -49.98
N LYS A 66 8.04 -7.06 -49.29
CA LYS A 66 6.64 -7.48 -49.40
C LYS A 66 6.15 -7.32 -50.86
N PRO A 67 5.36 -8.28 -51.40
CA PRO A 67 4.85 -8.20 -52.76
C PRO A 67 4.16 -6.86 -53.08
N GLY A 68 4.56 -6.20 -54.17
CA GLY A 68 4.03 -4.90 -54.58
C GLY A 68 4.81 -3.67 -54.08
N SER A 69 5.79 -3.85 -53.20
CA SER A 69 6.61 -2.76 -52.66
C SER A 69 7.82 -2.45 -53.56
N GLN A 70 8.32 -1.21 -53.52
CA GLN A 70 9.43 -0.74 -54.37
C GLN A 70 10.82 -0.83 -53.69
N GLY A 71 10.91 -1.23 -52.41
CA GLY A 71 12.16 -1.28 -51.65
C GLY A 71 11.99 -1.85 -50.24
N LEU A 72 13.05 -1.77 -49.42
CA LEU A 72 13.07 -2.26 -48.02
C LEU A 72 12.48 -1.26 -47.01
N LEU A 73 12.33 0.01 -47.41
CA LEU A 73 11.99 1.11 -46.52
C LEU A 73 10.47 1.24 -46.28
N GLY A 74 10.10 2.00 -45.24
CA GLY A 74 8.72 2.33 -44.92
C GLY A 74 7.89 1.13 -44.46
N GLY A 75 8.49 0.17 -43.75
CA GLY A 75 7.81 -1.05 -43.30
C GLY A 75 7.55 -2.07 -44.41
N SER A 76 8.16 -1.90 -45.59
CA SER A 76 8.00 -2.79 -46.74
C SER A 76 8.86 -4.06 -46.66
N ALA A 77 9.83 -4.10 -45.76
CA ALA A 77 10.69 -5.27 -45.54
C ALA A 77 10.04 -6.32 -44.64
N PHE A 78 10.48 -7.56 -44.78
CA PHE A 78 10.24 -8.66 -43.83
C PHE A 78 11.43 -9.63 -43.84
N ILE A 79 11.57 -10.44 -42.80
CA ILE A 79 12.56 -11.50 -42.65
C ILE A 79 11.86 -12.83 -42.95
N VAL A 80 12.47 -13.63 -43.83
CA VAL A 80 11.93 -14.94 -44.21
C VAL A 80 12.12 -15.93 -43.06
N ASP A 81 11.04 -16.36 -42.43
CA ASP A 81 11.07 -17.44 -41.45
C ASP A 81 10.89 -18.81 -42.11
N GLU A 82 11.30 -19.88 -41.42
CA GLU A 82 10.96 -21.24 -41.82
C GLU A 82 9.42 -21.43 -41.76
N ASN A 83 8.82 -21.90 -42.86
CA ASN A 83 7.37 -22.09 -42.97
C ASN A 83 7.02 -23.12 -44.07
N HIS A 84 5.77 -23.57 -44.08
CA HIS A 84 5.23 -24.54 -45.05
C HIS A 84 4.36 -23.88 -46.14
N GLY A 85 4.62 -22.61 -46.46
CA GLY A 85 3.92 -21.84 -47.49
C GLY A 85 2.43 -21.58 -47.20
N GLY A 86 2.00 -21.74 -45.94
CA GLY A 86 0.61 -21.61 -45.48
C GLY A 86 -0.22 -22.88 -45.71
N THR A 87 0.41 -24.03 -45.96
CA THR A 87 -0.26 -25.28 -46.36
C THR A 87 -0.07 -26.45 -45.39
N ALA A 88 0.54 -26.22 -44.22
CA ALA A 88 0.75 -27.25 -43.21
C ALA A 88 -0.58 -27.91 -42.81
N ASN A 89 -0.54 -29.23 -42.60
CA ASN A 89 -1.67 -30.01 -42.07
C ASN A 89 -1.65 -30.10 -40.54
N SER A 90 -0.62 -29.58 -39.91
CA SER A 90 -0.42 -29.53 -38.47
C SER A 90 0.39 -28.27 -38.20
N MET A 91 -0.28 -27.22 -37.72
CA MET A 91 0.36 -25.96 -37.32
C MET A 91 0.69 -26.07 -35.83
N ARG A 92 1.89 -25.70 -35.40
CA ARG A 92 2.27 -25.71 -33.97
C ARG A 92 2.98 -24.43 -33.56
N ILE A 93 2.93 -24.15 -32.25
CA ILE A 93 3.80 -23.14 -31.62
C ILE A 93 5.18 -23.75 -31.46
N VAL A 94 6.20 -23.07 -31.97
CA VAL A 94 7.60 -23.52 -31.91
C VAL A 94 8.28 -23.01 -30.65
N ASP A 95 8.06 -21.74 -30.31
CA ASP A 95 8.54 -21.10 -29.09
C ASP A 95 7.68 -19.89 -28.73
N VAL A 96 7.78 -19.52 -27.46
CA VAL A 96 7.31 -18.23 -26.93
C VAL A 96 8.49 -17.58 -26.24
N ALA A 97 8.74 -16.32 -26.55
CA ALA A 97 9.79 -15.53 -25.92
C ALA A 97 9.27 -14.11 -25.68
N TRP A 98 10.00 -13.31 -24.90
CA TRP A 98 9.67 -11.92 -24.66
C TRP A 98 10.86 -10.99 -24.84
N GLY A 99 10.57 -9.71 -25.04
CA GLY A 99 11.56 -8.66 -25.21
C GLY A 99 10.94 -7.27 -25.28
N ARG A 100 11.70 -6.31 -25.80
CA ARG A 100 11.29 -4.91 -25.99
C ARG A 100 10.75 -4.68 -27.39
N LEU A 101 9.61 -4.02 -27.50
CA LEU A 101 9.05 -3.55 -28.77
C LEU A 101 9.72 -2.23 -29.19
N VAL A 102 10.24 -2.18 -30.42
CA VAL A 102 10.96 -1.01 -30.97
C VAL A 102 10.64 -0.81 -32.45
N ASP A 103 10.80 0.41 -32.95
CA ASP A 103 10.89 0.68 -34.38
C ASP A 103 12.35 0.64 -34.85
N VAL A 104 12.64 -0.11 -35.91
CA VAL A 104 14.00 -0.25 -36.44
C VAL A 104 14.24 0.71 -37.60
N TYR A 105 15.27 1.53 -37.46
CA TYR A 105 15.72 2.49 -38.45
C TYR A 105 17.09 2.14 -39.00
N ASP A 106 17.33 2.49 -40.26
CA ASP A 106 18.67 2.46 -40.84
C ASP A 106 19.44 3.76 -40.59
N THR A 107 20.74 3.76 -40.91
CA THR A 107 21.55 4.98 -40.86
C THR A 107 22.17 5.26 -42.22
N ARG A 108 21.89 6.44 -42.77
CA ARG A 108 22.55 6.96 -43.97
C ARG A 108 23.44 8.16 -43.59
N PRO A 109 24.77 8.00 -43.61
CA PRO A 109 25.67 9.13 -43.34
C PRO A 109 25.47 10.28 -44.33
N THR A 110 25.38 11.50 -43.82
CA THR A 110 25.28 12.75 -44.60
C THR A 110 26.56 13.57 -44.53
N SER A 111 27.41 13.33 -43.52
CA SER A 111 28.67 14.03 -43.28
C SER A 111 29.86 13.06 -43.22
N PRO A 112 31.06 13.44 -43.70
CA PRO A 112 32.30 12.71 -43.44
C PRO A 112 32.60 12.54 -41.93
N ASP A 113 32.10 13.46 -41.10
CA ASP A 113 32.34 13.49 -39.65
C ASP A 113 31.58 12.38 -38.91
N TYR A 114 30.65 11.70 -39.57
CA TYR A 114 29.94 10.52 -39.02
C TYR A 114 30.90 9.45 -38.50
N ALA A 115 32.05 9.26 -39.16
CA ALA A 115 33.02 8.25 -38.72
C ALA A 115 33.67 8.59 -37.36
N SER A 116 33.79 9.88 -37.03
CA SER A 116 34.32 10.34 -35.75
C SER A 116 33.24 10.54 -34.69
N ASP A 117 32.04 10.90 -35.10
CA ASP A 117 30.90 11.12 -34.22
C ASP A 117 29.60 10.59 -34.86
N PRO A 118 29.32 9.28 -34.71
CA PRO A 118 28.15 8.65 -35.30
C PRO A 118 26.86 8.89 -34.51
N LEU A 119 26.94 9.50 -33.32
CA LEU A 119 25.78 9.83 -32.49
C LEU A 119 25.27 11.25 -32.76
N GLU A 120 26.10 12.15 -33.29
CA GLU A 120 25.69 13.51 -33.67
C GLU A 120 24.63 13.52 -34.80
N PRO A 121 23.38 13.96 -34.53
CA PRO A 121 22.26 13.90 -35.47
C PRO A 121 22.49 14.63 -36.80
N GLN A 122 23.36 15.63 -36.84
CA GLN A 122 23.68 16.36 -38.07
C GLN A 122 24.47 15.54 -39.09
N ASN A 123 25.10 14.44 -38.65
CA ASN A 123 25.99 13.63 -39.47
C ASN A 123 25.29 12.50 -40.25
N TYR A 124 23.99 12.30 -40.05
CA TYR A 124 23.24 11.22 -40.69
C TYR A 124 21.76 11.57 -40.93
N THR A 125 21.09 10.72 -41.71
CA THR A 125 19.62 10.59 -41.71
C THR A 125 19.23 9.15 -41.40
N THR A 126 17.99 8.97 -40.95
CA THR A 126 17.41 7.67 -40.60
C THR A 126 16.14 7.41 -41.39
N ARG A 127 15.88 6.15 -41.75
CA ARG A 127 14.65 5.73 -42.44
C ARG A 127 14.10 4.48 -41.79
N LEU A 128 12.78 4.44 -41.59
CA LEU A 128 12.09 3.29 -41.00
C LEU A 128 12.23 2.06 -41.90
N VAL A 129 12.60 0.92 -41.33
CA VAL A 129 12.71 -0.37 -42.04
C VAL A 129 11.70 -1.37 -41.50
N TYR A 130 11.71 -1.62 -40.18
CA TYR A 130 10.81 -2.55 -39.50
C TYR A 130 10.04 -1.83 -38.39
N PRO A 131 8.74 -1.55 -38.55
CA PRO A 131 7.90 -1.06 -37.45
C PRO A 131 7.56 -2.20 -36.49
N ASP A 132 7.27 -1.91 -35.21
CA ASP A 132 6.79 -2.90 -34.23
C ASP A 132 7.65 -4.19 -34.18
N PHE A 133 8.96 -4.03 -34.03
CA PHE A 133 9.93 -5.13 -34.02
C PHE A 133 10.34 -5.48 -32.58
N VAL A 134 10.40 -6.76 -32.23
CA VAL A 134 10.81 -7.17 -30.88
C VAL A 134 12.30 -7.51 -30.83
N VAL A 135 13.01 -6.91 -29.89
CA VAL A 135 14.44 -7.12 -29.63
C VAL A 135 14.68 -7.61 -28.21
N GLY A 136 15.84 -8.20 -27.96
CA GLY A 136 16.22 -8.67 -26.62
C GLY A 136 16.20 -7.54 -25.58
N GLU A 137 15.88 -7.88 -24.33
CA GLU A 137 15.93 -6.92 -23.24
C GLU A 137 17.36 -6.38 -23.04
N ASP A 138 18.40 -7.13 -23.37
CA ASP A 138 19.81 -6.76 -23.25
C ASP A 138 20.32 -5.77 -24.33
N VAL A 139 19.51 -5.46 -25.35
CA VAL A 139 19.93 -4.59 -26.45
C VAL A 139 20.13 -3.16 -25.95
N ARG A 140 21.37 -2.68 -26.03
CA ARG A 140 21.79 -1.31 -25.69
C ARG A 140 22.56 -0.67 -26.84
N THR A 141 22.73 0.65 -26.79
CA THR A 141 23.65 1.37 -27.67
C THR A 141 25.04 0.74 -27.60
N ALA A 142 25.55 0.30 -28.75
CA ALA A 142 26.75 -0.53 -28.85
C ALA A 142 27.61 -0.15 -30.05
N PHE A 143 28.92 -0.35 -29.89
CA PHE A 143 29.93 -0.11 -30.93
C PHE A 143 30.68 -1.41 -31.24
N GLU A 144 31.03 -1.61 -32.50
CA GLU A 144 31.82 -2.73 -32.99
C GLU A 144 33.00 -2.20 -33.80
N ALA A 145 34.23 -2.56 -33.39
CA ALA A 145 35.47 -2.06 -34.00
C ALA A 145 35.54 -0.52 -34.15
N GLY A 146 34.96 0.21 -33.18
CA GLY A 146 34.92 1.68 -33.18
C GLY A 146 33.84 2.30 -34.08
N GLN A 147 33.04 1.50 -34.77
CA GLN A 147 31.87 1.96 -35.53
C GLN A 147 30.59 1.70 -34.74
N LEU A 148 29.58 2.54 -34.94
CA LEU A 148 28.27 2.31 -34.34
C LEU A 148 27.72 0.96 -34.85
N LYS A 149 27.40 0.07 -33.93
CA LYS A 149 26.69 -1.19 -34.24
C LYS A 149 25.21 -0.88 -34.37
N TRP A 150 24.64 -0.36 -33.29
CA TRP A 150 23.30 0.17 -33.20
C TRP A 150 23.19 1.10 -31.99
N GLU A 151 22.16 1.94 -32.00
CA GLU A 151 21.79 2.85 -30.92
C GLU A 151 20.33 2.59 -30.55
N LEU A 152 20.06 2.43 -29.26
CA LEU A 152 18.71 2.39 -28.72
C LEU A 152 18.41 3.73 -28.08
N THR A 153 17.33 4.39 -28.50
CA THR A 153 16.84 5.64 -27.92
C THR A 153 15.33 5.58 -27.73
N SER A 154 14.79 6.36 -26.80
CA SER A 154 13.37 6.68 -26.74
C SER A 154 13.10 8.09 -27.29
N ASN A 155 11.92 8.30 -27.88
CA ASN A 155 11.49 9.66 -28.18
C ASN A 155 11.15 10.39 -26.85
N PRO A 156 11.65 11.61 -26.63
CA PRO A 156 11.58 12.26 -25.32
C PRO A 156 10.20 12.82 -24.97
N VAL A 157 9.21 12.72 -25.87
CA VAL A 157 7.83 13.20 -25.67
C VAL A 157 6.85 12.05 -25.50
N ASN A 158 6.98 10.98 -26.29
CA ASN A 158 6.04 9.86 -26.29
C ASN A 158 6.66 8.52 -25.86
N GLY A 159 7.95 8.49 -25.50
CA GLY A 159 8.63 7.30 -24.97
C GLY A 159 8.75 6.15 -25.96
N ARG A 160 8.45 6.34 -27.25
CA ARG A 160 8.56 5.25 -28.24
C ARG A 160 10.02 4.89 -28.47
N PHE A 161 10.35 3.62 -28.29
CA PHE A 161 11.71 3.11 -28.49
C PHE A 161 12.07 2.95 -29.97
N ARG A 162 13.30 3.32 -30.30
CA ARG A 162 13.89 3.26 -31.64
C ARG A 162 15.22 2.55 -31.60
N LEU A 163 15.38 1.56 -32.45
CA LEU A 163 16.67 0.93 -32.70
C LEU A 163 17.24 1.43 -34.02
N ARG A 164 18.22 2.32 -33.95
CA ARG A 164 18.95 2.79 -35.12
C ARG A 164 20.12 1.85 -35.39
N ILE A 165 20.10 1.15 -36.52
CA ILE A 165 21.21 0.30 -36.95
C ILE A 165 22.27 1.18 -37.64
N GLY A 166 23.53 1.06 -37.24
CA GLY A 166 24.65 1.82 -37.81
C GLY A 166 25.09 1.36 -39.21
N ALA A 167 24.13 1.05 -40.08
CA ALA A 167 24.32 0.63 -41.47
C ALA A 167 23.15 1.11 -42.34
N ASP A 168 23.41 1.42 -43.61
CA ASP A 168 22.38 1.77 -44.60
C ASP A 168 21.69 0.50 -45.09
N ALA A 169 20.37 0.41 -44.96
CA ALA A 169 19.63 -0.81 -45.29
C ALA A 169 19.63 -1.15 -46.79
N GLU A 170 19.82 -0.17 -47.67
CA GLU A 170 19.83 -0.36 -49.12
C GLU A 170 21.25 -0.57 -49.65
N GLN A 171 22.25 0.15 -49.11
CA GLN A 171 23.65 0.08 -49.58
C GLN A 171 24.48 -0.98 -48.86
N GLN A 172 24.15 -1.31 -47.61
CA GLN A 172 24.89 -2.23 -46.73
C GLN A 172 24.00 -3.37 -46.21
N GLN A 173 23.15 -3.91 -47.09
CA GLN A 173 22.13 -4.93 -46.78
C GLN A 173 22.62 -6.09 -45.90
N SER A 174 23.80 -6.65 -46.18
CA SER A 174 24.32 -7.79 -45.42
C SER A 174 24.69 -7.44 -43.97
N ILE A 175 25.32 -6.28 -43.76
CA ILE A 175 25.69 -5.79 -42.43
C ILE A 175 24.43 -5.43 -41.64
N PHE A 176 23.50 -4.72 -42.29
CA PHE A 176 22.22 -4.36 -41.70
C PHE A 176 21.44 -5.60 -41.25
N ALA A 177 21.28 -6.60 -42.12
CA ALA A 177 20.57 -7.84 -41.82
C ALA A 177 21.22 -8.64 -40.67
N VAL A 178 22.56 -8.76 -40.65
CA VAL A 178 23.28 -9.44 -39.56
C VAL A 178 23.04 -8.73 -38.22
N ARG A 179 23.05 -7.39 -38.20
CA ARG A 179 22.84 -6.63 -36.98
C ARG A 179 21.40 -6.72 -36.49
N VAL A 180 20.41 -6.64 -37.37
CA VAL A 180 19.01 -6.87 -37.00
C VAL A 180 18.81 -8.28 -36.43
N ALA A 181 19.39 -9.30 -37.07
CA ALA A 181 19.32 -10.68 -36.58
C ALA A 181 20.02 -10.87 -35.21
N GLN A 182 21.11 -10.16 -34.95
CA GLN A 182 21.76 -10.21 -33.63
C GLN A 182 20.92 -9.52 -32.55
N ALA A 183 20.21 -8.43 -32.87
CA ALA A 183 19.35 -7.73 -31.92
C ALA A 183 18.10 -8.56 -31.52
N SER A 184 17.59 -9.41 -32.42
CA SER A 184 16.46 -10.31 -32.15
C SER A 184 16.83 -11.71 -31.64
N GLN A 185 18.12 -12.04 -31.54
CA GLN A 185 18.57 -13.34 -31.02
C GLN A 185 18.54 -13.44 -29.49
N SER A 186 18.56 -12.30 -28.79
CA SER A 186 18.60 -12.24 -27.32
C SER A 186 17.21 -12.14 -26.68
N LEU A 187 16.16 -12.69 -27.29
CA LEU A 187 14.85 -12.76 -26.64
C LEU A 187 14.86 -13.78 -25.50
N ASP A 188 14.19 -13.45 -24.39
CA ASP A 188 14.13 -14.33 -23.23
C ASP A 188 13.07 -15.41 -23.42
N PRO A 189 13.44 -16.71 -23.42
CA PRO A 189 12.50 -17.78 -23.69
C PRO A 189 11.57 -18.04 -22.51
N ILE A 190 10.33 -18.41 -22.81
CA ILE A 190 9.35 -18.88 -21.83
C ILE A 190 9.33 -20.42 -21.87
N ASP A 191 9.26 -21.07 -20.71
CA ASP A 191 9.11 -22.52 -20.65
C ASP A 191 7.66 -22.93 -21.00
N PRO A 192 7.43 -24.02 -21.74
CA PRO A 192 6.10 -24.50 -22.13
C PRO A 192 5.35 -25.17 -20.97
N LYS A 193 5.13 -24.45 -19.86
CA LYS A 193 4.43 -24.95 -18.65
C LYS A 193 2.94 -24.61 -18.68
N GLY A 194 2.12 -25.49 -18.10
CA GLY A 194 0.69 -25.26 -17.89
C GLY A 194 0.32 -24.76 -16.49
N LEU A 195 -1.00 -24.75 -16.21
CA LEU A 195 -1.58 -24.42 -14.89
C LEU A 195 -1.95 -25.67 -14.06
N SER A 196 -1.55 -26.86 -14.53
CA SER A 196 -1.82 -28.11 -13.82
C SER A 196 -1.09 -28.14 -12.46
N PRO A 197 -1.69 -28.68 -11.38
CA PRO A 197 -1.00 -28.89 -10.10
C PRO A 197 0.26 -29.77 -10.19
N ALA A 198 0.48 -30.46 -11.31
CA ALA A 198 1.69 -31.24 -11.57
C ALA A 198 2.88 -30.39 -12.08
N GLU A 199 2.63 -29.15 -12.52
CA GLU A 199 3.66 -28.22 -12.96
C GLU A 199 4.34 -27.61 -11.73
N LEU A 200 5.68 -27.72 -11.67
CA LEU A 200 6.45 -27.27 -10.51
C LEU A 200 7.08 -25.88 -10.77
N PRO A 201 7.09 -24.99 -9.77
CA PRO A 201 7.82 -23.72 -9.84
C PRO A 201 9.34 -23.95 -9.93
N PRO A 202 10.12 -22.93 -10.36
CA PRO A 202 9.70 -21.58 -10.73
C PRO A 202 9.11 -21.52 -12.14
N TYR A 203 8.14 -20.63 -12.35
CA TYR A 203 7.66 -20.25 -13.69
C TYR A 203 8.59 -19.18 -14.30
N SER A 204 8.70 -19.16 -15.64
CA SER A 204 9.49 -18.13 -16.33
C SER A 204 8.97 -16.74 -16.00
N MET A 205 9.87 -15.84 -15.62
CA MET A 205 9.53 -14.43 -15.40
C MET A 205 9.35 -13.73 -16.74
N VAL A 206 8.36 -12.85 -16.81
CA VAL A 206 8.15 -11.88 -17.88
C VAL A 206 8.07 -10.49 -17.26
N ALA A 207 8.83 -9.54 -17.81
CA ALA A 207 8.72 -8.14 -17.42
C ALA A 207 7.31 -7.60 -17.71
N ARG A 208 6.77 -6.80 -16.80
CA ARG A 208 5.35 -6.40 -16.81
C ARG A 208 4.95 -5.61 -18.06
N ASN A 209 5.87 -4.82 -18.61
CA ASN A 209 5.71 -4.01 -19.81
C ASN A 209 6.40 -4.59 -21.06
N ALA A 210 6.68 -5.90 -21.08
CA ALA A 210 7.29 -6.56 -22.24
C ALA A 210 6.30 -6.81 -23.38
N ALA A 211 6.85 -7.11 -24.56
CA ALA A 211 6.11 -7.71 -25.66
C ALA A 211 6.47 -9.19 -25.78
N LEU A 212 5.46 -10.06 -25.89
CA LEU A 212 5.63 -11.48 -26.15
C LEU A 212 5.66 -11.74 -27.66
N VAL A 213 6.51 -12.66 -28.09
CA VAL A 213 6.55 -13.19 -29.46
C VAL A 213 6.19 -14.66 -29.41
N VAL A 214 5.15 -15.03 -30.14
CA VAL A 214 4.73 -16.42 -30.33
C VAL A 214 5.06 -16.82 -31.76
N ARG A 215 5.94 -17.81 -31.93
CA ARG A 215 6.37 -18.28 -33.25
C ARG A 215 5.66 -19.56 -33.66
N PHE A 216 5.18 -19.60 -34.89
CA PHE A 216 4.54 -20.77 -35.50
C PHE A 216 5.42 -21.34 -36.61
N ASP A 217 5.21 -22.62 -36.94
CA ASP A 217 5.94 -23.29 -38.01
C ASP A 217 5.29 -23.18 -39.40
N ASP A 218 4.23 -22.37 -39.54
CA ASP A 218 3.60 -22.06 -40.82
C ASP A 218 3.00 -20.64 -40.85
N LEU A 219 2.54 -20.20 -42.02
CA LEU A 219 1.97 -18.86 -42.24
C LEU A 219 0.57 -18.75 -41.62
N LEU A 220 0.37 -17.76 -40.75
CA LEU A 220 -0.90 -17.47 -40.09
C LEU A 220 -1.92 -16.82 -41.03
N ASP A 221 -3.19 -17.18 -40.87
CA ASP A 221 -4.29 -16.39 -41.41
C ASP A 221 -4.57 -15.21 -40.49
N VAL A 222 -4.25 -14.00 -40.94
CA VAL A 222 -4.47 -12.75 -40.19
C VAL A 222 -5.96 -12.57 -39.84
N GLY A 223 -6.88 -13.06 -40.67
CA GLY A 223 -8.32 -12.99 -40.39
C GLY A 223 -8.77 -13.91 -39.24
N SER A 224 -7.94 -14.88 -38.85
CA SER A 224 -8.20 -15.78 -37.72
C SER A 224 -7.63 -15.26 -36.40
N ILE A 225 -6.90 -14.14 -36.40
CA ILE A 225 -6.36 -13.51 -35.19
C ILE A 225 -7.46 -12.62 -34.59
N GLY A 226 -8.09 -13.11 -33.53
CA GLY A 226 -9.05 -12.38 -32.71
C GLY A 226 -8.64 -12.36 -31.24
N LEU A 227 -8.63 -11.16 -30.65
CA LEU A 227 -8.45 -10.94 -29.22
C LEU A 227 -9.68 -11.46 -28.43
N HIS A 228 -9.45 -12.02 -27.23
CA HIS A 228 -10.48 -12.63 -26.36
C HIS A 228 -11.34 -13.69 -27.05
N SER A 229 -10.84 -14.27 -28.14
CA SER A 229 -11.54 -15.28 -28.91
C SER A 229 -10.56 -16.34 -29.36
N THR A 230 -9.54 -16.01 -30.13
CA THR A 230 -8.56 -17.01 -30.61
C THR A 230 -7.22 -16.94 -29.88
N VAL A 231 -6.95 -15.81 -29.24
CA VAL A 231 -5.79 -15.56 -28.38
C VAL A 231 -6.29 -14.89 -27.13
N GLU A 232 -6.05 -15.51 -25.98
CA GLU A 232 -6.54 -15.04 -24.69
C GLU A 232 -5.37 -14.88 -23.71
N VAL A 233 -5.35 -13.76 -23.01
CA VAL A 233 -4.38 -13.48 -21.94
C VAL A 233 -5.14 -13.40 -20.62
N PHE A 234 -4.63 -14.10 -19.62
CA PHE A 234 -5.16 -14.08 -18.26
C PHE A 234 -4.08 -13.66 -17.27
N ALA A 235 -4.47 -12.95 -16.21
CA ALA A 235 -3.60 -12.54 -15.13
C ALA A 235 -4.23 -12.80 -13.74
N GLY A 236 -3.43 -12.65 -12.68
CA GLY A 236 -3.83 -12.86 -11.29
C GLY A 236 -3.19 -14.12 -10.69
N ASN A 237 -3.39 -14.36 -9.38
CA ASN A 237 -2.87 -15.54 -8.70
C ASN A 237 -4.03 -16.34 -8.08
N PRO A 238 -4.54 -17.42 -8.74
CA PRO A 238 -4.12 -17.95 -10.04
C PRO A 238 -4.58 -17.08 -11.24
N PRO A 239 -4.01 -17.27 -12.45
CA PRO A 239 -4.30 -16.44 -13.62
C PRO A 239 -5.64 -16.82 -14.27
N VAL A 240 -6.71 -16.23 -13.75
CA VAL A 240 -8.10 -16.48 -14.17
C VAL A 240 -8.85 -15.22 -14.57
N VAL A 241 -8.25 -14.04 -14.41
CA VAL A 241 -8.86 -12.76 -14.80
C VAL A 241 -8.43 -12.43 -16.23
N PRO A 242 -9.36 -12.25 -17.19
CA PRO A 242 -9.02 -11.80 -18.54
C PRO A 242 -8.22 -10.49 -18.50
N PHE A 243 -7.20 -10.40 -19.35
CA PHE A 243 -6.32 -9.24 -19.47
C PHE A 243 -6.37 -8.70 -20.90
N ASP A 244 -6.59 -7.39 -21.02
CA ASP A 244 -6.66 -6.70 -22.31
C ASP A 244 -5.24 -6.37 -22.79
N ALA A 245 -4.72 -7.19 -23.69
CA ALA A 245 -3.44 -6.99 -24.36
C ALA A 245 -3.65 -6.56 -25.83
N ARG A 246 -2.67 -5.87 -26.41
CA ARG A 246 -2.65 -5.56 -27.84
C ARG A 246 -2.04 -6.74 -28.59
N VAL A 247 -2.85 -7.41 -29.41
CA VAL A 247 -2.42 -8.58 -30.20
C VAL A 247 -2.25 -8.19 -31.66
N LEU A 248 -1.02 -8.27 -32.16
CA LEU A 248 -0.63 -7.83 -33.51
C LEU A 248 -0.03 -8.99 -34.32
N PRO A 249 -0.36 -9.11 -35.63
CA PRO A 249 0.44 -9.93 -36.53
C PRO A 249 1.84 -9.33 -36.68
N ASP A 250 2.90 -10.14 -36.55
CA ASP A 250 4.26 -9.66 -36.77
C ASP A 250 4.52 -9.45 -38.28
N LEU A 251 4.39 -8.20 -38.72
CA LEU A 251 4.59 -7.86 -40.13
C LEU A 251 6.06 -7.90 -40.59
N ASN A 252 6.98 -8.20 -39.68
CA ASN A 252 8.42 -8.25 -39.95
C ASN A 252 8.93 -9.67 -40.14
N HIS A 253 8.18 -10.71 -39.75
CA HIS A 253 8.60 -12.11 -39.88
C HIS A 253 7.53 -12.94 -40.58
N GLY A 254 7.89 -13.62 -41.66
CA GLY A 254 6.93 -14.47 -42.36
C GLY A 254 7.37 -14.97 -43.72
N GLY A 255 6.39 -15.13 -44.61
CA GLY A 255 6.61 -15.64 -45.96
C GLY A 255 5.51 -15.24 -46.93
N VAL A 256 5.70 -15.57 -48.22
CA VAL A 256 4.68 -15.35 -49.25
C VAL A 256 3.88 -16.64 -49.40
N ALA A 257 2.59 -16.60 -49.09
CA ALA A 257 1.74 -17.78 -49.19
C ALA A 257 1.54 -18.20 -50.64
N GLN A 258 1.70 -19.50 -50.93
CA GLN A 258 1.65 -20.03 -52.30
C GLN A 258 0.27 -19.83 -52.95
N VAL A 259 -0.79 -19.80 -52.14
CA VAL A 259 -2.17 -19.73 -52.59
C VAL A 259 -2.61 -18.29 -52.90
N THR A 260 -2.19 -17.33 -52.09
CA THR A 260 -2.63 -15.93 -52.21
C THR A 260 -1.63 -15.03 -52.94
N GLY A 261 -0.35 -15.43 -52.99
CA GLY A 261 0.75 -14.58 -53.47
C GLY A 261 1.00 -13.35 -52.59
N LYS A 262 0.40 -13.30 -51.39
CA LYS A 262 0.53 -12.21 -50.42
C LYS A 262 1.48 -12.59 -49.29
N PHE A 263 2.04 -11.59 -48.63
CA PHE A 263 2.77 -11.78 -47.39
C PHE A 263 1.81 -12.21 -46.26
N HIS A 264 2.23 -13.18 -45.46
CA HIS A 264 1.57 -13.62 -44.24
C HIS A 264 2.61 -13.82 -43.13
N PRO A 265 2.27 -13.50 -41.87
CA PRO A 265 3.21 -13.60 -40.76
C PRO A 265 3.35 -15.05 -40.26
N THR A 266 4.52 -15.38 -39.71
CA THR A 266 4.77 -16.63 -38.95
C THR A 266 4.74 -16.42 -37.45
N ARG A 267 4.61 -15.17 -37.00
CA ARG A 267 4.66 -14.79 -35.59
C ARG A 267 3.50 -13.88 -35.21
N LEU A 268 3.18 -13.93 -33.93
CA LEU A 268 2.23 -13.05 -33.26
C LEU A 268 2.96 -12.26 -32.18
N ILE A 269 2.69 -10.97 -32.09
CA ILE A 269 3.16 -10.11 -31.00
C ILE A 269 1.99 -9.90 -30.04
N VAL A 270 2.19 -10.17 -28.76
CA VAL A 270 1.27 -9.81 -27.68
C VAL A 270 1.95 -8.72 -26.86
N ASP A 271 1.57 -7.49 -27.12
CA ASP A 271 2.03 -6.34 -26.36
C ASP A 271 1.17 -6.17 -25.12
N LEU A 272 1.83 -6.22 -23.97
CA LEU A 272 1.19 -6.18 -22.66
C LEU A 272 0.84 -4.75 -22.24
N THR A 273 1.32 -3.74 -22.96
CA THR A 273 1.02 -2.32 -22.71
C THR A 273 0.29 -1.67 -23.87
N ILE A 274 -0.51 -0.65 -23.56
CA ILE A 274 -1.26 0.14 -24.54
C ILE A 274 -1.28 1.58 -24.06
N SER A 275 -0.57 2.47 -24.76
CA SER A 275 -0.64 3.91 -24.46
C SER A 275 -1.94 4.55 -24.98
N GLN A 276 -2.34 5.71 -24.44
CA GLN A 276 -3.49 6.44 -24.97
C GLN A 276 -3.31 6.88 -26.43
N ASP A 277 -2.07 7.17 -26.83
CA ASP A 277 -1.76 7.59 -28.20
C ASP A 277 -1.92 6.42 -29.20
N GLU A 278 -1.68 5.17 -28.76
CA GLU A 278 -1.85 3.98 -29.60
C GLU A 278 -3.32 3.57 -29.76
N LEU A 279 -4.15 3.77 -28.73
CA LEU A 279 -5.60 3.50 -28.81
C LEU A 279 -6.27 4.21 -29.99
N ALA A 280 -5.79 5.39 -30.37
CA ALA A 280 -6.33 6.15 -31.50
C ALA A 280 -6.24 5.41 -32.84
N THR A 281 -5.31 4.45 -32.95
CA THR A 281 -5.04 3.68 -34.18
C THR A 281 -5.61 2.27 -34.14
N ILE A 282 -6.20 1.85 -33.01
CA ILE A 282 -6.72 0.49 -32.76
C ILE A 282 -8.26 0.53 -32.67
N THR A 283 -8.92 -0.52 -33.17
CA THR A 283 -10.39 -0.65 -33.12
C THR A 283 -10.86 -0.81 -31.64
N PRO A 284 -11.98 -0.21 -31.19
CA PRO A 284 -12.25 0.13 -29.78
C PRO A 284 -12.67 -1.05 -28.86
N LEU A 285 -11.90 -2.13 -28.83
CA LEU A 285 -12.14 -3.31 -27.97
C LEU A 285 -11.19 -3.42 -26.77
N VAL A 286 -10.22 -2.51 -26.64
CA VAL A 286 -9.20 -2.51 -25.56
C VAL A 286 -9.12 -1.14 -24.87
N ALA A 287 -8.78 -1.14 -23.59
CA ALA A 287 -8.53 0.08 -22.81
C ALA A 287 -7.04 0.43 -22.77
N ALA A 288 -6.71 1.67 -22.41
CA ALA A 288 -5.32 2.08 -22.20
C ALA A 288 -4.78 1.39 -20.95
N ASN A 289 -3.55 0.90 -21.05
CA ASN A 289 -2.83 0.23 -19.98
C ASN A 289 -1.33 0.54 -20.09
N GLY A 290 -0.86 1.55 -19.35
CA GLY A 290 0.56 1.89 -19.31
C GLY A 290 1.37 1.04 -18.32
N LEU A 291 0.69 0.37 -17.38
CA LEU A 291 1.31 -0.43 -16.33
C LEU A 291 1.72 -1.83 -16.82
N GLY A 292 0.99 -2.36 -17.80
CA GLY A 292 1.19 -3.71 -18.28
C GLY A 292 0.57 -4.76 -17.35
N LEU A 293 1.25 -5.89 -17.16
CA LEU A 293 0.78 -6.96 -16.28
C LEU A 293 0.72 -6.51 -14.81
N PRO A 294 -0.25 -6.98 -14.01
CA PRO A 294 -0.21 -6.82 -12.56
C PRO A 294 0.98 -7.57 -11.96
N ALA A 295 1.56 -7.04 -10.88
CA ALA A 295 2.68 -7.68 -10.20
C ALA A 295 2.28 -9.06 -9.63
N SER A 296 3.19 -10.03 -9.71
CA SER A 296 2.98 -11.33 -9.06
C SER A 296 3.08 -11.22 -7.54
N ALA A 297 2.28 -12.01 -6.82
CA ALA A 297 2.27 -12.01 -5.35
C ALA A 297 3.53 -12.63 -4.73
N ASP A 298 4.24 -13.48 -5.47
CA ASP A 298 5.49 -14.12 -5.07
C ASP A 298 6.39 -14.32 -6.29
N SER A 299 7.61 -14.83 -6.09
CA SER A 299 8.61 -15.02 -7.16
C SER A 299 8.60 -16.40 -7.82
N LEU A 300 7.63 -17.27 -7.49
CA LEU A 300 7.64 -18.68 -7.86
C LEU A 300 6.41 -19.11 -8.66
N ALA A 301 5.21 -18.69 -8.28
CA ALA A 301 3.94 -19.14 -8.82
C ALA A 301 3.59 -18.48 -10.16
N ALA A 302 2.79 -19.16 -10.97
CA ALA A 302 2.23 -18.58 -12.19
C ALA A 302 1.24 -17.46 -11.84
N SER A 303 1.39 -16.33 -12.53
CA SER A 303 0.47 -15.19 -12.39
C SER A 303 -0.08 -14.68 -13.72
N VAL A 304 0.36 -15.29 -14.83
CA VAL A 304 -0.07 -14.96 -16.19
C VAL A 304 -0.22 -16.24 -17.00
N ALA A 305 -1.22 -16.30 -17.87
CA ALA A 305 -1.41 -17.42 -18.79
C ALA A 305 -1.83 -16.91 -20.17
N LEU A 306 -1.13 -17.39 -21.20
CA LEU A 306 -1.51 -17.23 -22.60
C LEU A 306 -2.23 -18.51 -23.04
N ARG A 307 -3.44 -18.37 -23.59
CA ARG A 307 -4.30 -19.48 -23.98
C ARG A 307 -4.72 -19.40 -25.45
N PHE A 308 -4.72 -20.54 -26.12
CA PHE A 308 -5.13 -20.70 -27.51
C PHE A 308 -6.22 -21.78 -27.62
N PRO A 309 -7.48 -21.39 -27.85
CA PRO A 309 -8.57 -22.33 -28.06
C PRO A 309 -8.34 -23.27 -29.26
N THR A 310 -8.43 -24.56 -28.96
CA THR A 310 -8.43 -25.75 -29.83
C THR A 310 -9.58 -25.91 -30.81
N VAL A 311 -10.78 -25.69 -30.26
CA VAL A 311 -12.03 -26.24 -30.77
C VAL A 311 -13.10 -25.15 -30.81
N ILE A 312 -13.79 -25.02 -31.94
CA ILE A 312 -14.98 -24.18 -32.05
C ILE A 312 -16.10 -24.78 -31.21
N SER A 313 -16.62 -24.00 -30.26
CA SER A 313 -17.69 -24.42 -29.35
C SER A 313 -18.65 -23.27 -29.05
N SER A 314 -19.77 -23.25 -29.77
CA SER A 314 -20.80 -22.21 -29.62
C SER A 314 -21.45 -22.20 -28.24
N ALA A 315 -21.41 -23.33 -27.50
CA ALA A 315 -21.92 -23.43 -26.13
C ALA A 315 -21.09 -22.60 -25.13
N TYR A 316 -19.84 -22.26 -25.47
CA TYR A 316 -18.91 -21.50 -24.64
C TYR A 316 -18.46 -20.20 -25.33
N SER A 317 -19.26 -19.68 -26.27
CA SER A 317 -18.96 -18.46 -27.04
C SER A 317 -17.67 -18.50 -27.87
N GLN A 318 -17.15 -19.68 -28.16
CA GLN A 318 -15.97 -19.89 -28.99
C GLN A 318 -16.38 -20.11 -30.46
N PHE A 319 -16.30 -19.08 -31.30
CA PHE A 319 -16.81 -19.13 -32.69
C PHE A 319 -15.74 -19.30 -33.78
N ALA A 320 -14.47 -19.11 -33.44
CA ALA A 320 -13.33 -19.21 -34.36
C ALA A 320 -12.15 -19.86 -33.64
N VAL A 321 -11.10 -20.26 -34.36
CA VAL A 321 -9.84 -20.72 -33.76
C VAL A 321 -8.69 -20.15 -34.58
N LEU A 322 -7.54 -19.97 -33.96
CA LEU A 322 -6.34 -19.51 -34.68
C LEU A 322 -5.95 -20.56 -35.72
N SER A 323 -5.68 -20.12 -36.95
CA SER A 323 -5.40 -21.05 -38.06
C SER A 323 -4.34 -20.53 -39.03
N ASN A 324 -3.75 -21.46 -39.79
CA ASN A 324 -2.90 -21.10 -40.93
C ASN A 324 -3.75 -20.66 -42.14
N VAL A 325 -3.11 -20.18 -43.22
CA VAL A 325 -3.79 -19.73 -44.46
C VAL A 325 -4.70 -20.80 -45.09
N LYS A 326 -4.43 -22.09 -44.84
CA LYS A 326 -5.28 -23.21 -45.29
C LYS A 326 -6.51 -23.46 -44.41
N GLY A 327 -6.59 -22.85 -43.22
CA GLY A 327 -7.64 -23.05 -42.23
C GLY A 327 -7.39 -24.20 -41.25
N THR A 328 -6.12 -24.64 -41.10
CA THR A 328 -5.74 -25.68 -40.15
C THR A 328 -5.49 -25.07 -38.77
N ALA A 329 -6.16 -25.58 -37.74
CA ALA A 329 -6.02 -25.14 -36.36
C ALA A 329 -4.72 -25.62 -35.70
N LEU A 330 -4.45 -25.12 -34.50
CA LEU A 330 -3.27 -25.44 -33.72
C LEU A 330 -3.25 -26.92 -33.26
N ASN A 331 -2.11 -27.59 -33.41
CA ASN A 331 -1.85 -28.93 -32.90
C ASN A 331 -1.67 -28.91 -31.37
N THR A 332 -2.35 -29.79 -30.65
CA THR A 332 -2.31 -29.85 -29.18
C THR A 332 -1.12 -30.62 -28.61
N ASP A 333 -0.49 -31.50 -29.40
CA ASP A 333 0.53 -32.43 -28.89
C ASP A 333 1.93 -31.81 -28.81
N ASP A 334 2.21 -30.81 -29.65
CA ASP A 334 3.55 -30.23 -29.86
C ASP A 334 3.59 -28.69 -29.74
N SER A 335 2.55 -28.06 -29.16
CA SER A 335 2.45 -26.58 -29.07
C SER A 335 2.56 -26.01 -27.65
N GLY A 336 2.78 -26.85 -26.64
CA GLY A 336 2.83 -26.44 -25.22
C GLY A 336 2.00 -27.35 -24.32
N ALA A 337 1.71 -26.90 -23.10
CA ALA A 337 0.85 -27.65 -22.18
C ALA A 337 -0.61 -27.59 -22.64
N PHE A 338 -1.32 -28.71 -22.56
CA PHE A 338 -2.74 -28.79 -22.96
C PHE A 338 -3.64 -28.89 -21.74
N ASP A 339 -4.67 -28.04 -21.66
CA ASP A 339 -5.65 -28.05 -20.58
C ASP A 339 -6.82 -28.99 -20.93
N TYR A 340 -6.75 -30.23 -20.43
CA TYR A 340 -7.81 -31.23 -20.57
C TYR A 340 -9.12 -30.88 -19.84
N THR A 341 -9.10 -29.87 -18.97
CA THR A 341 -10.28 -29.42 -18.23
C THR A 341 -11.04 -28.31 -18.95
N SER A 342 -10.43 -27.64 -19.92
CA SER A 342 -11.09 -26.61 -20.72
C SER A 342 -12.04 -27.23 -21.77
N PRO A 343 -13.29 -26.74 -21.88
CA PRO A 343 -14.26 -27.22 -22.87
C PRO A 343 -13.93 -26.85 -24.32
N THR A 344 -13.02 -25.88 -24.54
CA THR A 344 -12.53 -25.48 -25.86
C THR A 344 -11.19 -26.13 -26.20
N GLY A 345 -10.61 -26.91 -25.26
CA GLY A 345 -9.34 -27.63 -25.43
C GLY A 345 -8.18 -26.67 -25.70
N GLU A 346 -7.74 -25.93 -24.69
CA GLU A 346 -6.75 -24.87 -24.86
C GLU A 346 -5.32 -25.38 -24.78
N VAL A 347 -4.45 -24.83 -25.63
CA VAL A 347 -2.99 -24.84 -25.41
C VAL A 347 -2.66 -23.66 -24.51
N VAL A 348 -1.93 -23.91 -23.42
CA VAL A 348 -1.65 -22.96 -22.35
C VAL A 348 -0.13 -22.80 -22.16
N TRP A 349 0.28 -21.55 -22.05
CA TRP A 349 1.63 -21.14 -21.63
C TRP A 349 1.51 -20.27 -20.38
N ALA A 350 1.85 -20.85 -19.24
CA ALA A 350 1.82 -20.20 -17.94
C ALA A 350 3.19 -19.61 -17.58
N MET A 351 3.18 -18.40 -17.04
CA MET A 351 4.36 -17.62 -16.71
C MET A 351 4.09 -16.76 -15.47
N ARG A 352 5.13 -16.09 -14.97
CA ARG A 352 5.03 -15.18 -13.82
C ARG A 352 5.36 -13.75 -14.28
N ALA A 353 4.51 -12.79 -13.93
CA ALA A 353 4.82 -11.38 -14.10
C ALA A 353 5.87 -10.93 -13.06
N GLY A 354 6.77 -10.01 -13.42
CA GLY A 354 7.70 -9.41 -12.45
C GLY A 354 7.01 -8.75 -11.24
N ASN A 355 7.74 -8.57 -10.13
CA ASN A 355 7.28 -7.86 -8.93
C ASN A 355 8.39 -6.98 -8.33
N SER A 356 8.08 -6.26 -7.25
CA SER A 356 9.00 -5.32 -6.59
C SER A 356 10.27 -5.95 -5.98
N SER A 357 10.35 -7.27 -5.87
CA SER A 357 11.56 -7.99 -5.44
C SER A 357 12.48 -8.37 -6.61
N ASP A 358 11.99 -8.26 -7.85
CA ASP A 358 12.77 -8.45 -9.06
C ASP A 358 13.48 -7.15 -9.45
N ASP A 359 14.51 -7.25 -10.29
CA ASP A 359 15.23 -6.07 -10.81
C ASP A 359 14.25 -5.10 -11.52
N ASN A 360 14.48 -3.79 -11.36
CA ASN A 360 13.65 -2.71 -11.91
C ASN A 360 12.16 -2.87 -11.58
N ASN A 361 11.83 -3.32 -10.37
CA ASN A 361 10.46 -3.58 -9.90
C ASN A 361 9.66 -4.57 -10.78
N GLY A 362 10.36 -5.43 -11.52
CA GLY A 362 9.75 -6.39 -12.43
C GLY A 362 9.35 -5.83 -13.79
N PHE A 363 9.84 -4.64 -14.15
CA PHE A 363 9.69 -4.04 -15.48
C PHE A 363 10.95 -4.22 -16.33
N LEU A 364 10.82 -3.94 -17.63
CA LEU A 364 11.96 -3.87 -18.54
C LEU A 364 12.97 -2.87 -18.01
N VAL A 365 14.25 -3.21 -18.08
CA VAL A 365 15.32 -2.29 -17.66
C VAL A 365 15.19 -0.97 -18.43
N ASP A 366 15.04 0.15 -17.74
CA ASP A 366 14.99 1.47 -18.35
C ASP A 366 16.17 2.33 -17.89
N PHE A 367 16.83 3.00 -18.83
CA PHE A 367 17.94 3.90 -18.58
C PHE A 367 17.62 5.34 -18.97
N ASP A 368 16.54 5.54 -19.73
CA ASP A 368 16.09 6.87 -20.05
C ASP A 368 15.29 7.39 -18.85
N GLN A 369 15.65 8.58 -18.39
CA GLN A 369 14.94 9.20 -17.29
C GLN A 369 13.66 9.85 -17.78
N PRO A 370 12.53 9.72 -17.06
CA PRO A 370 11.29 10.37 -17.42
C PRO A 370 11.44 11.89 -17.48
N ARG A 371 10.64 12.54 -18.34
CA ARG A 371 10.64 14.00 -18.53
C ARG A 371 9.22 14.53 -18.45
N VAL A 372 9.07 15.72 -17.87
CA VAL A 372 7.80 16.47 -17.94
C VAL A 372 7.58 16.97 -19.37
N VAL A 373 6.37 16.83 -19.92
CA VAL A 373 6.03 17.18 -21.29
C VAL A 373 5.01 18.32 -21.32
N GLY A 374 5.40 19.43 -21.96
CA GLY A 374 4.52 20.56 -22.22
C GLY A 374 3.71 20.36 -23.50
N SER A 375 2.51 20.95 -23.57
CA SER A 375 1.66 20.91 -24.77
C SER A 375 1.13 22.29 -25.06
N GLN A 376 1.49 22.85 -26.22
CA GLN A 376 1.17 24.22 -26.61
C GLN A 376 0.31 24.26 -27.87
N PRO A 377 -0.78 25.06 -27.87
CA PRO A 377 -1.56 25.24 -29.09
C PRO A 377 -0.77 26.05 -30.11
N VAL A 378 -0.68 25.55 -31.34
CA VAL A 378 -0.04 26.23 -32.46
C VAL A 378 -0.94 26.22 -33.70
N THR A 379 -0.74 27.19 -34.59
CA THR A 379 -1.36 27.21 -35.92
C THR A 379 -0.30 27.06 -36.99
N ILE A 380 -0.53 26.16 -37.96
CA ILE A 380 0.38 25.96 -39.08
C ILE A 380 0.13 27.06 -40.11
N THR A 381 1.08 27.99 -40.29
CA THR A 381 0.89 29.17 -41.17
C THR A 381 1.47 28.98 -42.57
N GLN A 382 2.48 28.12 -42.71
CA GLN A 382 3.13 27.82 -43.98
C GLN A 382 3.61 26.37 -44.00
N VAL A 383 3.53 25.70 -45.14
CA VAL A 383 4.07 24.35 -45.36
C VAL A 383 4.83 24.30 -46.69
N THR A 384 6.01 23.70 -46.68
CA THR A 384 6.86 23.47 -47.87
C THR A 384 7.32 22.02 -47.89
N PRO A 385 6.97 21.21 -48.90
CA PRO A 385 7.44 19.82 -49.00
C PRO A 385 8.96 19.72 -49.12
N ILE A 386 9.57 18.75 -48.44
CA ILE A 386 11.00 18.44 -48.54
C ILE A 386 11.17 17.28 -49.53
N LEU A 387 11.78 17.53 -50.69
CA LEU A 387 11.97 16.52 -51.74
C LEU A 387 13.20 15.65 -51.44
N GLY A 388 13.06 14.32 -51.55
CA GLY A 388 14.18 13.37 -51.61
C GLY A 388 14.40 12.43 -50.42
N THR A 389 13.48 12.33 -49.46
CA THR A 389 13.65 11.57 -48.20
C THR A 389 13.32 10.07 -48.26
N GLY A 390 12.90 9.51 -49.39
CA GLY A 390 12.92 8.05 -49.60
C GLY A 390 11.90 7.21 -48.81
N GLY A 391 10.84 7.80 -48.26
CA GLY A 391 9.68 7.07 -47.73
C GLY A 391 9.02 7.78 -46.55
N GLY A 392 7.96 8.55 -46.82
CA GLY A 392 7.16 9.28 -45.82
C GLY A 392 7.03 10.77 -46.10
N LEU A 393 5.93 11.38 -45.64
CA LEU A 393 5.70 12.82 -45.70
C LEU A 393 6.79 13.56 -44.90
N ALA A 394 7.61 14.36 -45.59
CA ALA A 394 8.60 15.25 -45.00
C ALA A 394 8.31 16.69 -45.42
N VAL A 395 8.17 17.59 -44.45
CA VAL A 395 7.72 18.97 -44.67
C VAL A 395 8.50 19.95 -43.82
N SER A 396 8.68 21.17 -44.30
CA SER A 396 9.16 22.31 -43.53
C SER A 396 7.97 23.24 -43.28
N VAL A 397 7.65 23.52 -42.02
CA VAL A 397 6.47 24.30 -41.63
C VAL A 397 6.84 25.58 -40.89
N SER A 398 5.93 26.55 -40.85
CA SER A 398 5.99 27.65 -39.88
C SER A 398 4.85 27.51 -38.88
N LEU A 399 5.17 27.57 -37.60
CA LEU A 399 4.24 27.35 -36.48
C LEU A 399 4.07 28.65 -35.70
N GLU A 400 2.85 29.17 -35.63
CA GLU A 400 2.52 30.31 -34.78
C GLU A 400 1.97 29.81 -33.44
N PHE A 401 2.65 30.14 -32.33
CA PHE A 401 2.21 29.76 -30.99
C PHE A 401 1.01 30.61 -30.56
N GLY A 402 -0.03 29.95 -30.07
CA GLY A 402 -1.23 30.59 -29.53
C GLY A 402 -0.98 31.35 -28.22
N VAL A 403 0.08 30.99 -27.49
CA VAL A 403 0.50 31.66 -26.25
C VAL A 403 1.94 32.17 -26.45
N ALA A 404 2.10 33.47 -26.71
CA ALA A 404 3.40 34.06 -27.01
C ALA A 404 4.44 33.85 -25.90
N GLY A 405 4.01 33.83 -24.62
CA GLY A 405 4.89 33.56 -23.47
C GLY A 405 5.37 32.10 -23.36
N CYS A 406 4.76 31.18 -24.11
CA CYS A 406 5.14 29.77 -24.18
C CYS A 406 5.77 29.39 -25.53
N ALA A 407 6.11 30.39 -26.35
CA ALA A 407 6.77 30.15 -27.63
C ALA A 407 8.23 29.73 -27.39
N LEU A 408 8.66 28.64 -28.03
CA LEU A 408 9.98 28.04 -27.82
C LEU A 408 10.59 27.53 -29.12
N ASP A 409 11.92 27.44 -29.15
CA ASP A 409 12.68 26.92 -30.29
C ASP A 409 12.46 25.40 -30.43
N PRO A 410 11.93 24.93 -31.58
CA PRO A 410 11.79 23.51 -31.82
C PRO A 410 13.13 22.80 -31.93
N VAL A 411 13.22 21.64 -31.30
CA VAL A 411 14.41 20.78 -31.28
C VAL A 411 14.05 19.37 -31.77
N PRO A 412 15.04 18.59 -32.25
CA PRO A 412 14.80 17.21 -32.66
C PRO A 412 14.11 16.39 -31.56
N GLY A 413 13.10 15.59 -31.95
CA GLY A 413 12.32 14.76 -31.03
C GLY A 413 11.02 15.39 -30.53
N ASP A 414 10.85 16.71 -30.65
CA ASP A 414 9.56 17.36 -30.38
C ASP A 414 8.48 16.88 -31.35
N LEU A 415 7.22 16.91 -30.92
CA LEU A 415 6.09 16.40 -31.70
C LEU A 415 5.09 17.50 -32.04
N LEU A 416 4.50 17.40 -33.22
CA LEU A 416 3.37 18.19 -33.69
C LEU A 416 2.19 17.27 -33.94
N LYS A 417 1.23 17.28 -33.02
CA LYS A 417 0.02 16.46 -33.05
C LYS A 417 -1.14 17.26 -33.64
N ILE A 418 -1.58 16.88 -34.84
CA ILE A 418 -2.66 17.58 -35.57
C ILE A 418 -4.00 16.89 -35.31
N SER A 419 -4.00 15.56 -35.28
CA SER A 419 -5.15 14.73 -34.91
C SER A 419 -4.64 13.48 -34.19
N PRO A 420 -5.53 12.65 -33.63
CA PRO A 420 -5.14 11.37 -33.03
C PRO A 420 -4.42 10.42 -34.00
N GLU A 421 -4.63 10.57 -35.31
CA GLU A 421 -4.11 9.69 -36.36
C GLU A 421 -2.96 10.34 -37.18
N LEU A 422 -2.63 11.60 -36.88
CA LEU A 422 -1.63 12.38 -37.62
C LEU A 422 -0.69 13.12 -36.65
N GLU A 423 0.51 12.58 -36.54
CA GLU A 423 1.61 13.12 -35.76
C GLU A 423 2.87 13.28 -36.62
N LEU A 424 3.55 14.41 -36.43
CA LEU A 424 4.80 14.74 -37.10
C LEU A 424 5.89 15.01 -36.05
N GLU A 425 7.11 14.56 -36.30
CA GLU A 425 8.25 14.77 -35.41
C GLU A 425 9.24 15.78 -36.01
N VAL A 426 9.79 16.64 -35.15
CA VAL A 426 10.87 17.57 -35.49
C VAL A 426 12.17 16.82 -35.69
N THR A 427 12.83 17.05 -36.83
CA THR A 427 14.05 16.33 -37.24
C THR A 427 15.32 17.16 -37.15
N ALA A 428 15.20 18.49 -37.11
CA ALA A 428 16.34 19.39 -36.91
C ALA A 428 15.89 20.63 -36.14
N PRO A 429 16.80 21.30 -35.40
CA PRO A 429 16.48 22.52 -34.67
C PRO A 429 15.94 23.62 -35.59
N ALA A 430 14.98 24.39 -35.10
CA ALA A 430 14.46 25.58 -35.75
C ALA A 430 14.48 26.78 -34.79
N THR A 431 14.39 27.99 -35.34
CA THR A 431 14.48 29.23 -34.55
C THR A 431 13.15 29.97 -34.52
N LEU A 432 12.84 30.50 -33.35
CA LEU A 432 11.72 31.37 -33.12
C LEU A 432 12.00 32.80 -33.61
N VAL A 433 11.04 33.39 -34.32
CA VAL A 433 11.02 34.80 -34.71
C VAL A 433 9.72 35.40 -34.16
N GLY A 434 9.81 36.14 -33.05
CA GLY A 434 8.62 36.60 -32.33
C GLY A 434 7.91 35.43 -31.65
N SER A 435 6.65 35.16 -32.01
CA SER A 435 5.89 33.98 -31.56
C SER A 435 5.78 32.88 -32.63
N THR A 436 6.54 32.99 -33.72
CA THR A 436 6.49 32.04 -34.85
C THR A 436 7.80 31.28 -34.96
N ALA A 437 7.76 29.95 -34.88
CA ALA A 437 8.88 29.10 -35.27
C ALA A 437 8.86 28.94 -36.79
N VAL A 438 9.96 29.32 -37.46
CA VAL A 438 10.04 29.35 -38.92
C VAL A 438 10.89 28.21 -39.46
N ASN A 439 10.48 27.64 -40.59
CA ASN A 439 11.18 26.56 -41.29
C ASN A 439 11.46 25.31 -40.41
N VAL A 440 10.47 24.89 -39.62
CA VAL A 440 10.54 23.71 -38.76
C VAL A 440 10.48 22.44 -39.60
N PRO A 441 11.56 21.64 -39.69
CA PRO A 441 11.59 20.44 -40.51
C PRO A 441 10.97 19.25 -39.75
N LEU A 442 9.94 18.68 -40.34
CA LEU A 442 9.08 17.65 -39.77
C LEU A 442 9.03 16.40 -40.65
N VAL A 443 8.91 15.23 -40.03
CA VAL A 443 8.67 13.94 -40.69
C VAL A 443 7.50 13.21 -40.01
N LEU A 444 6.73 12.47 -40.81
CA LEU A 444 5.61 11.65 -40.32
C LEU A 444 6.08 10.54 -39.36
N THR A 445 5.47 10.45 -38.18
CA THR A 445 5.74 9.37 -37.22
C THR A 445 5.18 8.03 -37.76
N PRO A 446 5.84 6.88 -37.54
CA PRO A 446 5.31 5.57 -37.91
C PRO A 446 3.89 5.34 -37.37
N GLY A 447 3.04 4.73 -38.20
CA GLY A 447 1.62 4.46 -37.89
C GLY A 447 0.67 5.63 -38.16
N SER A 448 1.17 6.84 -38.46
CA SER A 448 0.31 7.97 -38.83
C SER A 448 -0.19 7.88 -40.28
N THR A 449 -1.39 8.42 -40.54
CA THR A 449 -1.97 8.45 -41.88
C THR A 449 -1.29 9.51 -42.75
N GLU A 450 -0.83 9.15 -43.95
CA GLU A 450 -0.24 10.11 -44.88
C GLU A 450 -1.30 11.09 -45.42
N VAL A 451 -0.95 12.37 -45.48
CA VAL A 451 -1.84 13.45 -45.94
C VAL A 451 -1.13 14.36 -46.95
N ASP A 452 -1.91 15.02 -47.81
CA ASP A 452 -1.37 16.05 -48.71
C ASP A 452 -0.85 17.25 -47.87
N PRO A 453 0.44 17.63 -47.98
CA PRO A 453 1.00 18.76 -47.25
C PRO A 453 0.21 20.06 -47.40
N ALA A 454 -0.47 20.27 -48.53
CA ALA A 454 -1.25 21.49 -48.76
C ALA A 454 -2.45 21.64 -47.80
N VAL A 455 -2.97 20.52 -47.27
CA VAL A 455 -4.12 20.50 -46.36
C VAL A 455 -3.73 20.92 -44.94
N LEU A 456 -2.43 20.91 -44.61
CA LEU A 456 -1.93 21.24 -43.28
C LEU A 456 -1.99 22.74 -42.95
N VAL A 457 -1.99 23.61 -43.97
CA VAL A 457 -1.98 25.08 -43.76
C VAL A 457 -3.31 25.54 -43.15
N GLY A 458 -3.22 26.30 -42.08
CA GLY A 458 -4.37 26.85 -41.34
C GLY A 458 -4.96 25.90 -40.29
N LEU A 459 -4.45 24.67 -40.16
CA LEU A 459 -4.86 23.76 -39.11
C LEU A 459 -4.27 24.18 -37.76
N SER A 460 -5.08 24.02 -36.71
CA SER A 460 -4.61 24.05 -35.32
C SER A 460 -4.00 22.70 -34.95
N ALA A 461 -2.89 22.73 -34.24
CA ALA A 461 -2.18 21.55 -33.77
C ALA A 461 -1.70 21.77 -32.33
N LEU A 462 -1.29 20.68 -31.67
CA LEU A 462 -0.61 20.70 -30.40
C LEU A 462 0.87 20.42 -30.62
N TYR A 463 1.70 21.38 -30.26
CA TYR A 463 3.15 21.20 -30.25
C TYR A 463 3.59 20.74 -28.86
N GLN A 464 4.31 19.63 -28.80
CA GLN A 464 4.70 18.95 -27.58
C GLN A 464 6.21 18.85 -27.49
N THR A 465 6.75 19.20 -26.32
CA THR A 465 8.19 19.26 -26.07
C THR A 465 8.48 18.84 -24.63
N PRO A 466 9.61 18.18 -24.34
CA PRO A 466 10.01 17.86 -22.97
C PRO A 466 10.60 19.09 -22.26
N TRP A 467 10.45 19.12 -20.94
CA TRP A 467 11.16 20.06 -20.08
C TRP A 467 12.66 19.81 -20.15
N ARG A 468 13.41 20.91 -20.12
CA ARG A 468 14.86 20.94 -20.03
C ARG A 468 15.27 22.21 -19.29
N ASP A 469 16.21 22.12 -18.38
CA ASP A 469 16.62 23.25 -17.54
C ASP A 469 17.12 24.46 -18.34
N SER A 470 17.64 24.22 -19.56
CA SER A 470 18.08 25.27 -20.48
C SER A 470 16.96 26.24 -20.92
N LEU A 471 15.68 25.86 -20.75
CA LEU A 471 14.54 26.74 -21.04
C LEU A 471 14.39 27.86 -20.00
N GLY A 472 14.82 27.63 -18.76
CA GLY A 472 14.69 28.56 -17.64
C GLY A 472 13.30 28.55 -16.99
N ALA A 473 13.26 28.78 -15.67
CA ALA A 473 12.08 28.63 -14.81
C ALA A 473 10.85 29.45 -15.24
N GLN A 474 11.02 30.55 -15.98
CA GLN A 474 9.91 31.37 -16.48
C GLN A 474 9.00 30.62 -17.47
N LEU A 475 9.49 29.55 -18.11
CA LEU A 475 8.70 28.71 -19.00
C LEU A 475 8.04 27.53 -18.26
N ALA A 476 8.36 27.28 -16.99
CA ALA A 476 7.81 26.15 -16.24
C ALA A 476 6.27 26.10 -16.22
N PRO A 477 5.53 27.23 -16.10
CA PRO A 477 4.06 27.22 -16.20
C PRO A 477 3.50 26.67 -17.51
N CYS A 478 4.28 26.69 -18.60
CA CYS A 478 3.90 26.15 -19.92
C CYS A 478 3.92 24.60 -19.97
N PHE A 479 4.36 23.94 -18.89
CA PHE A 479 4.46 22.49 -18.78
C PHE A 479 3.39 21.88 -17.86
N VAL A 480 2.49 22.73 -17.34
CA VAL A 480 1.36 22.35 -16.51
C VAL A 480 0.07 22.77 -17.19
N ARG A 481 -0.98 21.97 -17.04
CA ARG A 481 -2.32 22.30 -17.51
C ARG A 481 -3.29 22.34 -16.34
N PHE A 482 -4.38 23.07 -16.52
CA PHE A 482 -5.45 23.18 -15.54
C PHE A 482 -6.75 22.60 -16.09
N SER A 483 -7.57 21.99 -15.24
CA SER A 483 -8.94 21.59 -15.58
C SER A 483 -9.91 22.04 -14.49
N PRO A 484 -10.84 22.97 -14.77
CA PRO A 484 -11.03 23.71 -16.03
C PRO A 484 -9.80 24.50 -16.50
N SER A 485 -9.72 24.80 -17.79
CA SER A 485 -8.60 25.55 -18.37
C SER A 485 -8.49 26.95 -17.76
N ALA A 486 -7.28 27.40 -17.48
CA ALA A 486 -7.01 28.75 -16.98
C ALA A 486 -7.57 29.83 -17.91
N GLY A 487 -8.20 30.88 -17.34
CA GLY A 487 -8.76 32.00 -18.09
C GLY A 487 -7.71 32.81 -18.84
N GLN A 488 -6.49 32.88 -18.31
CA GLN A 488 -5.32 33.48 -18.94
C GLN A 488 -4.15 32.49 -18.98
N LEU A 489 -3.92 31.87 -20.14
CA LEU A 489 -2.80 30.95 -20.33
C LEU A 489 -1.43 31.63 -20.11
N PRO A 490 -0.43 30.92 -19.54
CA PRO A 490 -0.48 29.49 -19.18
C PRO A 490 -1.10 29.19 -17.79
N ALA A 491 -1.02 30.11 -16.82
CA ALA A 491 -1.31 29.82 -15.41
C ALA A 491 -1.91 31.02 -14.63
N GLY A 492 -2.59 31.93 -15.32
CA GLY A 492 -3.33 33.05 -14.71
C GLY A 492 -4.83 32.85 -14.82
N GLN A 493 -5.59 33.43 -13.89
CA GLN A 493 -7.04 33.26 -13.81
C GLN A 493 -7.46 31.78 -13.72
N VAL A 494 -6.80 31.04 -12.84
CA VAL A 494 -7.14 29.64 -12.54
C VAL A 494 -8.34 29.62 -11.59
N GLU A 495 -9.35 28.79 -11.86
CA GLU A 495 -10.49 28.67 -10.94
C GLU A 495 -10.06 27.97 -9.64
N PRO A 496 -10.61 28.34 -8.47
CA PRO A 496 -10.26 27.73 -7.17
C PRO A 496 -10.35 26.19 -7.11
N GLN A 497 -11.29 25.58 -7.82
CA GLN A 497 -11.44 24.11 -7.91
C GLN A 497 -10.59 23.43 -9.00
N SER A 498 -9.69 24.16 -9.68
CA SER A 498 -8.98 23.60 -10.83
C SER A 498 -8.01 22.49 -10.42
N GLN A 499 -8.04 21.40 -11.18
CA GLN A 499 -7.03 20.35 -11.10
C GLN A 499 -5.75 20.78 -11.79
N VAL A 500 -4.60 20.42 -11.22
CA VAL A 500 -3.28 20.66 -11.81
C VAL A 500 -2.81 19.38 -12.50
N ILE A 501 -2.52 19.44 -13.79
CA ILE A 501 -2.24 18.28 -14.63
C ILE A 501 -0.83 18.37 -15.18
N VAL A 502 -0.04 17.34 -14.95
CA VAL A 502 1.31 17.16 -15.51
C VAL A 502 1.30 15.96 -16.43
N ARG A 503 1.94 16.07 -17.59
CA ARG A 503 2.19 14.95 -18.51
C ARG A 503 3.67 14.58 -18.46
N PHE A 504 3.97 13.31 -18.58
CA PHE A 504 5.31 12.73 -18.62
C PHE A 504 5.57 12.05 -19.96
N SER A 505 6.84 11.85 -20.30
CA SER A 505 7.29 11.15 -21.52
C SER A 505 6.91 9.67 -21.54
N GLU A 506 6.71 9.09 -20.35
CA GLU A 506 6.44 7.69 -20.12
C GLU A 506 5.55 7.48 -18.88
N ALA A 507 5.24 6.21 -18.57
CA ALA A 507 4.37 5.85 -17.47
C ALA A 507 5.08 6.01 -16.12
N MET A 508 4.47 6.76 -15.21
CA MET A 508 4.99 6.99 -13.86
C MET A 508 4.48 5.94 -12.87
N ASP A 509 5.24 5.67 -11.82
CA ASP A 509 4.74 4.87 -10.70
C ASP A 509 3.71 5.70 -9.91
N PRO A 510 2.41 5.31 -9.91
CA PRO A 510 1.40 6.05 -9.17
C PRO A 510 1.69 6.13 -7.67
N ALA A 511 2.35 5.13 -7.08
CA ALA A 511 2.69 5.13 -5.66
C ALA A 511 3.78 6.17 -5.32
N SER A 512 4.56 6.61 -6.31
CA SER A 512 5.58 7.65 -6.12
C SER A 512 5.01 9.07 -6.20
N ALA A 513 3.80 9.25 -6.74
CA ALA A 513 3.15 10.54 -6.95
C ALA A 513 2.22 10.86 -5.77
N ARG A 514 2.77 11.31 -4.64
CA ARG A 514 1.98 11.50 -3.41
C ARG A 514 1.62 12.99 -3.23
N PRO A 515 0.38 13.31 -2.82
CA PRO A 515 -0.16 14.67 -2.82
C PRO A 515 0.49 15.64 -1.82
N PHE A 516 1.31 15.13 -0.89
CA PHE A 516 1.87 15.92 0.22
C PHE A 516 3.39 15.90 0.31
N ASP A 517 4.10 15.29 -0.65
CA ASP A 517 5.57 15.28 -0.65
C ASP A 517 6.18 15.43 -2.05
N THR A 518 5.70 14.69 -3.06
CA THR A 518 6.32 14.64 -4.39
C THR A 518 5.51 15.33 -5.47
N PHE A 519 4.18 15.42 -5.30
CA PHE A 519 3.26 16.02 -6.27
C PHE A 519 2.23 16.87 -5.55
N TYR A 520 2.61 18.06 -5.09
CA TYR A 520 1.81 18.85 -4.15
C TYR A 520 1.63 20.31 -4.56
N VAL A 521 0.58 20.94 -4.03
CA VAL A 521 0.34 22.38 -4.14
C VAL A 521 0.55 23.04 -2.78
N ALA A 522 1.40 24.05 -2.74
CA ALA A 522 1.68 24.86 -1.55
C ALA A 522 1.09 26.26 -1.69
N ARG A 523 0.73 26.86 -0.55
CA ARG A 523 0.21 28.23 -0.43
C ARG A 523 1.30 29.30 -0.47
N SER A 524 2.58 28.91 -0.41
CA SER A 524 3.71 29.82 -0.31
C SER A 524 4.92 29.34 -1.11
N ALA A 525 5.64 30.29 -1.71
CA ALA A 525 6.92 30.04 -2.38
C ALA A 525 8.07 29.73 -1.41
N LEU A 526 7.83 29.69 -0.10
CA LEU A 526 8.86 29.39 0.89
C LEU A 526 8.71 27.96 1.44
N VAL A 527 7.76 27.19 0.94
CA VAL A 527 7.39 25.88 1.49
C VAL A 527 7.87 24.75 0.57
N ASP A 528 8.56 23.76 1.15
CA ASP A 528 9.01 22.56 0.46
C ASP A 528 8.69 21.30 1.26
N ALA A 529 7.79 20.47 0.70
CA ALA A 529 7.28 19.29 1.38
C ALA A 529 8.23 18.09 1.35
N SER A 530 9.37 18.19 0.65
CA SER A 530 10.44 17.19 0.73
C SER A 530 11.34 17.34 1.95
N LEU A 531 11.22 18.44 2.69
CA LEU A 531 12.04 18.73 3.86
C LEU A 531 11.38 18.18 5.14
N SER A 532 12.17 17.46 5.93
CA SER A 532 11.85 17.09 7.31
C SER A 532 12.21 18.21 8.30
N GLU A 533 13.33 18.89 8.09
CA GLU A 533 13.77 20.00 8.94
C GLU A 533 14.29 21.17 8.09
N ALA A 534 14.23 22.37 8.66
CA ALA A 534 14.80 23.55 8.03
C ALA A 534 16.33 23.58 8.16
N GLU A 535 17.04 23.79 7.06
CA GLU A 535 18.46 24.10 7.12
C GLU A 535 18.68 25.48 7.80
N ALA A 536 19.70 25.57 8.65
CA ALA A 536 19.98 26.79 9.40
C ALA A 536 20.24 28.00 8.48
N GLY A 537 19.31 28.96 8.48
CA GLY A 537 19.37 30.17 7.66
C GLY A 537 18.77 30.03 6.25
N ALA A 538 18.12 28.92 5.93
CA ALA A 538 17.41 28.74 4.67
C ALA A 538 16.16 29.62 4.60
N LEU A 539 15.82 30.10 3.40
CA LEU A 539 14.55 30.79 3.14
C LEU A 539 13.40 29.80 2.85
N ILE A 540 13.74 28.62 2.36
CA ILE A 540 12.80 27.51 2.16
C ILE A 540 12.70 26.74 3.48
N GLN A 541 11.48 26.39 3.86
CA GLN A 541 11.13 25.74 5.13
C GLN A 541 10.25 24.51 4.84
N PRO A 542 10.29 23.47 5.70
CA PRO A 542 9.27 22.43 5.68
C PRO A 542 7.88 23.04 5.85
N PRO A 543 6.82 22.48 5.24
CA PRO A 543 5.46 22.96 5.42
C PRO A 543 5.05 22.79 6.88
N LYS A 544 4.37 23.81 7.39
CA LYS A 544 3.48 23.65 8.53
C LYS A 544 2.20 22.96 8.09
N PRO A 545 1.41 22.38 9.00
CA PRO A 545 0.21 21.65 8.62
C PRO A 545 -0.79 22.43 7.76
N GLY A 546 -0.83 23.76 7.88
CA GLY A 546 -1.69 24.64 7.10
C GLY A 546 -1.16 25.11 5.74
N ASP A 547 0.10 24.83 5.41
CA ASP A 547 0.79 25.41 4.25
C ASP A 547 0.49 24.67 2.93
N LEU A 548 0.08 23.41 3.01
CA LEU A 548 -0.28 22.58 1.86
C LEU A 548 -1.77 22.68 1.56
N VAL A 549 -2.10 22.57 0.27
CA VAL A 549 -3.49 22.37 -0.16
C VAL A 549 -3.80 20.89 -0.03
N LEU A 550 -4.92 20.54 0.63
CA LEU A 550 -5.36 19.16 0.70
C LEU A 550 -5.94 18.71 -0.64
N GLY A 551 -5.51 17.55 -1.12
CA GLY A 551 -5.98 16.98 -2.38
C GLY A 551 -5.48 15.57 -2.59
N ASP A 552 -5.92 14.98 -3.70
CA ASP A 552 -5.55 13.63 -4.12
C ASP A 552 -4.77 13.67 -5.43
N THR A 553 -3.92 12.66 -5.66
CA THR A 553 -3.27 12.44 -6.95
C THR A 553 -4.03 11.39 -7.75
N VAL A 554 -4.41 11.74 -8.99
CA VAL A 554 -5.17 10.86 -9.88
C VAL A 554 -4.36 10.64 -11.16
N PRO A 555 -3.80 9.44 -11.38
CA PRO A 555 -3.11 9.10 -12.61
C PRO A 555 -4.10 8.87 -13.77
N SER A 556 -3.66 9.08 -15.00
CA SER A 556 -4.35 8.60 -16.19
C SER A 556 -4.26 7.07 -16.32
N PRO A 557 -5.15 6.41 -17.09
CA PRO A 557 -5.08 4.96 -17.32
C PRO A 557 -3.75 4.44 -17.90
N ASP A 558 -3.02 5.29 -18.63
CA ASP A 558 -1.69 4.98 -19.16
C ASP A 558 -0.55 5.48 -18.26
N PHE A 559 -0.86 6.04 -17.10
CA PHE A 559 0.07 6.58 -16.10
C PHE A 559 1.03 7.66 -16.61
N ARG A 560 0.78 8.22 -17.80
CA ARG A 560 1.59 9.31 -18.39
C ARG A 560 1.10 10.68 -18.00
N GLU A 561 -0.07 10.80 -17.38
CA GLU A 561 -0.54 12.03 -16.78
C GLU A 561 -0.86 11.80 -15.32
N VAL A 562 -0.47 12.75 -14.46
CA VAL A 562 -0.87 12.78 -13.05
C VAL A 562 -1.57 14.10 -12.79
N ARG A 563 -2.64 14.04 -12.00
CA ARG A 563 -3.50 15.17 -11.69
C ARG A 563 -3.54 15.37 -10.19
N PHE A 564 -3.24 16.57 -9.72
CA PHE A 564 -3.54 16.97 -8.36
C PHE A 564 -4.94 17.56 -8.36
N ALA A 565 -5.86 16.94 -7.63
CA ALA A 565 -7.24 17.38 -7.46
C ALA A 565 -7.44 17.88 -6.03
N PRO A 566 -7.68 19.19 -5.82
CA PRO A 566 -7.90 19.69 -4.47
C PRO A 566 -9.23 19.15 -3.90
N THR A 567 -9.24 18.75 -2.62
CA THR A 567 -10.44 18.17 -1.96
C THR A 567 -11.56 19.21 -1.81
N LEU A 568 -11.17 20.45 -1.53
CA LEU A 568 -12.03 21.64 -1.50
C LEU A 568 -11.45 22.70 -2.43
N PRO A 569 -12.27 23.65 -2.93
CA PRO A 569 -11.75 24.81 -3.66
C PRO A 569 -10.63 25.50 -2.88
N MET A 570 -9.58 25.96 -3.55
CA MET A 570 -8.50 26.72 -2.93
C MET A 570 -9.05 28.03 -2.32
N THR A 571 -8.57 28.41 -1.13
CA THR A 571 -9.00 29.63 -0.44
C THR A 571 -8.85 30.85 -1.36
N HIS A 572 -9.92 31.63 -1.48
CA HIS A 572 -9.98 32.76 -2.41
C HIS A 572 -10.87 33.88 -1.87
N ASP A 573 -10.45 35.13 -2.05
CA ASP A 573 -11.30 36.30 -1.85
C ASP A 573 -11.66 36.96 -3.18
N GLN A 574 -12.96 37.16 -3.45
CA GLN A 574 -13.40 37.82 -4.67
C GLN A 574 -12.73 39.19 -4.85
N GLY A 575 -12.09 39.39 -6.00
CA GLY A 575 -11.32 40.59 -6.34
C GLY A 575 -9.82 40.49 -6.03
N SER A 576 -9.37 39.43 -5.35
CA SER A 576 -7.96 39.13 -5.09
C SER A 576 -7.37 38.21 -6.16
N SER A 577 -6.05 38.12 -6.26
CA SER A 577 -5.38 37.16 -7.14
C SER A 577 -4.24 36.51 -6.37
N GLU A 578 -4.62 35.54 -5.54
CA GLU A 578 -3.74 34.75 -4.71
C GLU A 578 -2.82 33.90 -5.57
N SER A 579 -1.60 33.67 -5.07
CA SER A 579 -0.60 32.85 -5.75
C SER A 579 -0.44 31.52 -5.03
N TYR A 580 -0.53 30.44 -5.78
CA TYR A 580 -0.28 29.08 -5.32
C TYR A 580 0.88 28.49 -6.11
N PHE A 581 1.52 27.47 -5.54
CA PHE A 581 2.76 26.93 -6.06
C PHE A 581 2.65 25.42 -6.19
N PHE A 582 2.61 24.93 -7.43
CA PHE A 582 2.70 23.51 -7.71
C PHE A 582 4.16 23.07 -7.71
N ASN A 583 4.47 21.94 -7.08
CA ASN A 583 5.83 21.42 -6.93
C ASN A 583 5.90 19.95 -7.35
N LEU A 584 7.04 19.60 -7.94
CA LEU A 584 7.43 18.23 -8.27
C LEU A 584 8.76 17.94 -7.58
N VAL A 585 8.84 16.82 -6.87
CA VAL A 585 10.09 16.35 -6.24
C VAL A 585 10.46 15.02 -6.85
N SER A 586 11.73 14.87 -7.23
CA SER A 586 12.20 13.68 -7.95
C SER A 586 13.47 13.06 -7.38
N GLY A 587 14.01 13.51 -6.25
CA GLY A 587 15.22 12.90 -5.67
C GLY A 587 14.96 11.60 -4.91
N LEU A 588 15.73 10.53 -5.19
CA LEU A 588 15.58 9.22 -4.50
C LEU A 588 15.81 9.32 -2.98
N ASP A 589 16.75 10.17 -2.55
CA ASP A 589 17.05 10.39 -1.12
C ASP A 589 15.85 10.97 -0.34
N GLN A 590 14.83 11.48 -1.06
CA GLN A 590 13.61 12.07 -0.51
C GLN A 590 12.35 11.26 -0.89
N GLY A 591 12.50 10.05 -1.44
CA GLY A 591 11.36 9.26 -1.95
C GLY A 591 10.63 9.94 -3.11
N GLY A 592 11.38 10.64 -3.97
CA GLY A 592 10.88 11.42 -5.11
C GLY A 592 10.08 10.62 -6.13
N LEU A 593 9.40 11.34 -7.02
CA LEU A 593 8.65 10.79 -8.14
C LEU A 593 9.53 9.94 -9.06
N THR A 594 9.07 8.73 -9.40
CA THR A 594 9.78 7.79 -10.26
C THR A 594 8.89 7.21 -11.36
N ASP A 595 9.52 6.76 -12.45
CA ASP A 595 8.85 5.86 -13.41
C ASP A 595 8.60 4.47 -12.80
N LEU A 596 8.00 3.58 -13.59
CA LEU A 596 7.73 2.20 -13.19
C LEU A 596 9.00 1.37 -12.91
N ALA A 597 10.13 1.68 -13.56
CA ALA A 597 11.41 1.02 -13.38
C ALA A 597 12.21 1.55 -12.17
N GLY A 598 11.78 2.68 -11.59
CA GLY A 598 12.42 3.35 -10.46
C GLY A 598 13.36 4.50 -10.83
N ASN A 599 13.36 4.97 -12.09
CA ASN A 599 14.16 6.12 -12.49
C ASN A 599 13.48 7.43 -12.10
N VAL A 600 14.31 8.40 -11.70
CA VAL A 600 13.90 9.77 -11.39
C VAL A 600 13.80 10.62 -12.65
N LEU A 601 13.04 11.72 -12.57
CA LEU A 601 12.98 12.74 -13.62
C LEU A 601 14.36 13.25 -14.01
N ALA A 602 14.57 13.40 -15.33
CA ALA A 602 15.83 13.89 -15.88
C ALA A 602 16.11 15.35 -15.50
N ASP A 603 15.06 16.17 -15.58
CA ASP A 603 15.06 17.59 -15.27
C ASP A 603 13.72 17.90 -14.59
N VAL A 604 13.73 18.75 -13.56
CA VAL A 604 12.53 19.11 -12.80
C VAL A 604 12.22 20.58 -13.06
N PRO A 605 10.98 20.95 -13.48
CA PRO A 605 10.61 22.34 -13.76
C PRO A 605 10.62 23.26 -12.54
N GLY A 606 10.93 22.73 -11.36
CA GLY A 606 10.97 23.42 -10.09
C GLY A 606 9.56 23.80 -9.63
N ARG A 607 9.50 24.89 -8.87
CA ARG A 607 8.26 25.43 -8.32
C ARG A 607 7.53 26.28 -9.36
N ILE A 608 6.26 25.96 -9.60
CA ILE A 608 5.42 26.58 -10.63
C ILE A 608 4.35 27.44 -9.96
N GLU A 609 4.47 28.77 -10.10
CA GLU A 609 3.45 29.71 -9.64
C GLU A 609 2.25 29.72 -10.58
N PHE A 610 1.04 29.68 -10.02
CA PHE A 610 -0.20 29.99 -10.71
C PHE A 610 -1.07 30.92 -9.87
N ARG A 611 -1.95 31.69 -10.53
CA ARG A 611 -2.76 32.72 -9.88
C ARG A 611 -4.25 32.49 -10.07
N LEU A 612 -4.99 32.60 -8.98
CA LEU A 612 -6.44 32.45 -9.00
C LEU A 612 -7.12 33.57 -9.78
N ASP A 613 -8.30 33.26 -10.34
CA ASP A 613 -9.15 34.22 -11.03
C ASP A 613 -9.79 35.21 -10.06
N PRO A 614 -9.47 36.53 -10.13
CA PRO A 614 -10.10 37.53 -9.28
C PRO A 614 -11.61 37.67 -9.47
N SER A 615 -12.17 37.11 -10.55
CA SER A 615 -13.61 37.10 -10.80
C SER A 615 -14.35 35.94 -10.12
N ALA A 616 -13.63 34.93 -9.64
CA ALA A 616 -14.21 33.79 -8.96
C ALA A 616 -14.90 34.21 -7.64
N PRO A 617 -15.91 33.45 -7.17
CA PRO A 617 -16.54 33.69 -5.88
C PRO A 617 -15.55 33.47 -4.73
N SER A 618 -15.72 34.18 -3.61
CA SER A 618 -14.94 33.91 -2.40
C SER A 618 -15.16 32.47 -1.93
N GLU A 619 -14.06 31.80 -1.56
CA GLU A 619 -14.00 30.44 -1.02
C GLU A 619 -13.28 30.50 0.34
N ASP A 620 -14.00 30.20 1.42
CA ASP A 620 -13.48 30.20 2.78
C ASP A 620 -13.17 28.77 3.22
N THR A 621 -12.05 28.27 2.70
CA THR A 621 -11.61 26.89 2.87
C THR A 621 -10.25 26.83 3.53
N GLY A 622 -9.94 25.69 4.14
CA GLY A 622 -8.64 25.41 4.72
C GLY A 622 -8.35 23.91 4.75
N GLY A 623 -7.15 23.61 5.18
CA GLY A 623 -6.70 22.24 5.34
C GLY A 623 -5.62 22.14 6.39
N TRP A 624 -5.47 20.93 6.93
CA TRP A 624 -4.42 20.58 7.86
C TRP A 624 -3.81 19.24 7.44
N VAL A 625 -2.49 19.15 7.36
CA VAL A 625 -1.75 17.97 6.88
C VAL A 625 -0.63 17.61 7.85
N LEU A 626 -0.54 16.32 8.22
CA LEU A 626 0.64 15.71 8.82
C LEU A 626 1.28 14.77 7.82
N ARG A 627 2.60 14.81 7.69
CA ARG A 627 3.39 13.96 6.78
C ARG A 627 4.28 12.96 7.51
N PHE A 628 4.29 13.03 8.84
CA PHE A 628 5.08 12.22 9.73
C PHE A 628 6.58 12.20 9.42
N ASN A 629 7.09 13.26 8.81
CA ASN A 629 8.48 13.35 8.39
C ASN A 629 9.38 14.05 9.42
N ALA A 630 8.78 14.68 10.43
CA ALA A 630 9.42 15.16 11.63
C ALA A 630 8.44 15.03 12.80
N ALA A 631 8.97 14.82 14.01
CA ALA A 631 8.13 14.67 15.19
C ALA A 631 7.33 15.95 15.54
N ASP A 632 7.83 17.13 15.14
CA ASP A 632 7.27 18.48 15.28
C ASP A 632 7.16 19.10 13.87
N GLU A 633 5.93 19.26 13.35
CA GLU A 633 5.62 19.81 12.03
C GLU A 633 5.01 21.21 12.07
N ASP A 634 4.36 21.62 13.17
CA ASP A 634 3.71 22.93 13.27
C ASP A 634 4.66 24.07 13.73
N GLY A 635 5.84 23.69 14.23
CA GLY A 635 6.88 24.58 14.73
C GLY A 635 6.59 25.15 16.11
N LEU A 636 5.63 24.59 16.84
CA LEU A 636 5.40 24.75 18.26
C LEU A 636 6.12 23.59 18.98
N ALA A 637 6.78 23.88 20.10
CA ALA A 637 7.53 22.84 20.81
C ALA A 637 6.60 21.70 21.27
N GLY A 638 6.84 20.49 20.78
CA GLY A 638 6.06 19.30 21.13
C GLY A 638 6.06 18.30 19.98
N THR A 639 5.28 17.22 20.11
CA THR A 639 4.98 16.36 18.94
C THR A 639 3.52 16.46 18.54
N GLU A 640 3.15 16.27 17.28
CA GLU A 640 1.74 16.35 16.86
C GLU A 640 0.97 15.05 17.12
N VAL A 641 1.67 13.92 17.24
CA VAL A 641 1.08 12.60 17.47
C VAL A 641 1.75 11.88 18.62
N ARG A 642 0.94 11.18 19.43
CA ARG A 642 1.38 10.29 20.50
C ARG A 642 0.58 9.00 20.52
N GLY A 643 1.20 7.92 20.94
CA GLY A 643 0.52 6.71 21.42
C GLY A 643 1.31 5.44 21.13
N GLN A 644 0.60 4.38 20.79
CA GLN A 644 1.12 3.03 20.50
C GLN A 644 1.69 2.93 19.07
N VAL A 645 2.46 3.92 18.66
CA VAL A 645 3.05 4.01 17.32
C VAL A 645 4.57 4.07 17.40
N LEU A 646 5.19 3.58 16.34
CA LEU A 646 6.61 3.66 16.06
C LEU A 646 6.78 4.65 14.92
N TRP A 647 7.60 5.66 15.15
CA TRP A 647 7.89 6.69 14.17
C TRP A 647 9.13 6.29 13.36
N ASP A 648 9.02 6.29 12.04
CA ASP A 648 10.14 6.23 11.11
C ASP A 648 10.28 7.57 10.39
N GLU A 649 11.04 8.50 10.99
CA GLU A 649 11.17 9.88 10.51
C GLU A 649 11.88 9.92 9.16
N SER A 650 12.78 8.96 8.91
CA SER A 650 13.53 8.86 7.66
C SER A 650 12.65 8.47 6.48
N ALA A 651 11.63 7.65 6.72
CA ALA A 651 10.67 7.24 5.72
C ALA A 651 9.41 8.14 5.69
N GLY A 652 9.18 8.96 6.71
CA GLY A 652 7.96 9.75 6.86
C GLY A 652 6.74 8.89 7.23
N VAL A 653 6.91 7.87 8.07
CA VAL A 653 5.87 6.84 8.28
C VAL A 653 5.58 6.59 9.76
N LEU A 654 4.30 6.54 10.11
CA LEU A 654 3.81 5.97 11.36
C LEU A 654 3.43 4.50 11.21
N ARG A 655 3.97 3.67 12.11
CA ARG A 655 3.65 2.24 12.17
C ARG A 655 3.10 1.85 13.53
N PRO A 656 2.19 0.87 13.64
CA PRO A 656 1.78 0.35 14.93
C PRO A 656 2.86 -0.52 15.57
N ARG A 657 2.62 -0.89 16.83
CA ARG A 657 3.37 -1.97 17.49
C ARG A 657 3.34 -3.25 16.63
N PRO A 658 4.45 -4.01 16.55
CA PRO A 658 4.47 -5.30 15.87
C PRO A 658 3.42 -6.27 16.43
N VAL A 659 2.95 -7.18 15.57
CA VAL A 659 2.15 -8.31 16.04
C VAL A 659 3.01 -9.16 16.97
N GLN A 660 2.62 -9.23 18.24
CA GLN A 660 3.37 -9.97 19.26
C GLN A 660 2.40 -10.74 20.15
N ARG A 661 2.69 -12.02 20.38
CA ARG A 661 1.93 -12.88 21.28
C ARG A 661 2.72 -13.16 22.56
N PHE A 662 2.04 -13.12 23.69
CA PHE A 662 2.61 -13.52 24.96
C PHE A 662 1.53 -13.99 25.94
N ALA A 663 1.95 -14.74 26.95
CA ALA A 663 1.08 -15.25 28.00
C ALA A 663 1.15 -14.37 29.25
N ALA A 664 0.01 -13.86 29.70
CA ALA A 664 -0.12 -13.14 30.96
C ALA A 664 -0.58 -14.12 32.06
N VAL A 665 0.39 -14.61 32.86
CA VAL A 665 0.14 -15.64 33.87
C VAL A 665 -0.32 -15.01 35.19
N VAL A 666 -1.45 -15.50 35.72
CA VAL A 666 -1.99 -15.19 37.04
C VAL A 666 -1.72 -16.37 37.97
N ASP A 667 -0.57 -16.36 38.63
CA ASP A 667 -0.21 -17.39 39.62
C ASP A 667 0.62 -16.81 40.76
N ARG A 668 1.01 -17.67 41.71
CA ARG A 668 1.72 -17.27 42.94
C ARG A 668 3.18 -16.85 42.71
N SER A 669 3.68 -16.86 41.48
CA SER A 669 4.94 -16.19 41.13
C SER A 669 4.77 -14.66 40.99
N GLN A 670 3.53 -14.19 40.75
CA GLN A 670 3.23 -12.77 40.71
C GLN A 670 3.17 -12.19 42.12
N PRO A 671 3.76 -10.99 42.37
CA PRO A 671 3.82 -10.40 43.70
C PRO A 671 2.45 -10.30 44.38
N MET A 672 1.42 -9.83 43.66
CA MET A 672 0.08 -9.66 44.23
C MET A 672 -0.53 -11.00 44.67
N VAL A 673 -0.54 -11.98 43.78
CA VAL A 673 -1.14 -13.30 44.04
C VAL A 673 -0.34 -14.07 45.10
N SER A 674 0.97 -13.84 45.22
CA SER A 674 1.83 -14.49 46.23
C SER A 674 1.45 -14.14 47.67
N THR A 675 0.82 -12.99 47.89
CA THR A 675 0.35 -12.56 49.22
C THR A 675 -0.99 -13.18 49.63
N MET A 676 -1.69 -13.82 48.68
CA MET A 676 -2.99 -14.44 48.90
C MET A 676 -2.86 -15.86 49.44
N GLN A 677 -3.88 -16.33 50.19
CA GLN A 677 -3.83 -17.66 50.79
C GLN A 677 -4.34 -18.76 49.83
N PRO A 678 -3.59 -19.83 49.54
CA PRO A 678 -4.06 -20.93 48.68
C PRO A 678 -5.21 -21.73 49.31
N ILE A 679 -6.13 -22.25 48.48
CA ILE A 679 -7.16 -23.21 48.92
C ILE A 679 -6.68 -24.64 48.66
N PRO A 680 -6.47 -25.48 49.71
CA PRO A 680 -5.83 -26.79 49.57
C PRO A 680 -6.62 -27.90 48.85
N LEU A 681 -7.82 -27.64 48.32
CA LEU A 681 -8.64 -28.65 47.61
C LEU A 681 -9.15 -28.17 46.25
N GLY A 682 -8.84 -26.92 45.88
CA GLY A 682 -9.42 -26.25 44.73
C GLY A 682 -10.94 -26.12 44.79
N LEU A 683 -11.53 -25.66 43.70
CA LEU A 683 -12.98 -25.46 43.56
C LEU A 683 -13.50 -26.02 42.24
N GLN A 684 -14.65 -26.70 42.26
CA GLN A 684 -15.23 -27.34 41.07
C GLN A 684 -15.78 -26.34 40.04
N THR A 685 -16.16 -25.13 40.46
CA THR A 685 -16.58 -24.06 39.57
C THR A 685 -15.43 -23.62 38.65
N PRO A 686 -15.64 -23.31 37.36
CA PRO A 686 -16.92 -23.24 36.64
C PRO A 686 -17.52 -24.57 36.17
N LEU A 687 -16.74 -25.67 36.13
CA LEU A 687 -17.09 -26.91 35.44
C LEU A 687 -17.93 -27.89 36.28
N SER A 688 -19.17 -27.51 36.62
CA SER A 688 -20.11 -28.37 37.36
C SER A 688 -21.06 -29.13 36.42
N SER A 689 -21.24 -30.44 36.62
CA SER A 689 -22.22 -31.23 35.85
C SER A 689 -23.67 -30.85 36.14
N GLN A 690 -23.93 -30.19 37.28
CA GLN A 690 -25.26 -29.70 37.64
C GLN A 690 -25.52 -28.26 37.16
N GLY A 691 -24.63 -27.74 36.30
CA GLY A 691 -24.69 -26.40 35.74
C GLY A 691 -24.11 -25.32 36.66
N SER A 692 -23.60 -24.25 36.04
CA SER A 692 -22.94 -23.14 36.73
C SER A 692 -22.97 -21.87 35.88
N LYS A 693 -23.31 -20.73 36.50
CA LYS A 693 -22.98 -19.38 36.00
C LYS A 693 -22.03 -18.73 36.98
N VAL A 694 -20.85 -18.32 36.54
CA VAL A 694 -19.85 -17.71 37.42
C VAL A 694 -19.16 -16.53 36.73
N HIS A 695 -18.98 -15.46 37.49
CA HIS A 695 -18.11 -14.33 37.15
C HIS A 695 -16.83 -14.42 37.97
N LEU A 696 -15.70 -14.32 37.29
CA LEU A 696 -14.35 -14.24 37.83
C LEU A 696 -13.73 -12.90 37.43
N MET A 697 -12.75 -12.44 38.21
CA MET A 697 -12.01 -11.21 37.92
C MET A 697 -10.51 -11.45 37.95
N TRP A 698 -9.80 -10.92 36.96
CA TRP A 698 -8.35 -10.75 36.99
C TRP A 698 -7.99 -9.27 36.84
N ARG A 699 -7.18 -8.75 37.75
CA ARG A 699 -6.73 -7.35 37.72
C ARG A 699 -5.44 -7.25 36.92
N TYR A 700 -5.13 -6.06 36.43
CA TYR A 700 -3.87 -5.81 35.71
C TYR A 700 -2.64 -6.22 36.54
N MET A 701 -2.67 -5.93 37.85
CA MET A 701 -1.59 -6.26 38.77
C MET A 701 -1.53 -7.75 39.14
N ASP A 702 -2.61 -8.51 38.99
CA ASP A 702 -2.58 -9.98 39.16
C ASP A 702 -1.83 -10.65 38.00
N MET A 703 -1.76 -9.99 36.84
CA MET A 703 -1.00 -10.39 35.65
C MET A 703 0.42 -9.78 35.60
N GLY A 704 0.81 -9.01 36.61
CA GLY A 704 2.12 -8.37 36.68
C GLY A 704 2.28 -7.12 35.81
N PHE A 705 1.17 -6.56 35.28
CA PHE A 705 1.24 -5.32 34.54
C PHE A 705 1.29 -4.11 35.47
N SER A 706 1.96 -3.06 35.02
CA SER A 706 1.89 -1.73 35.62
C SER A 706 0.75 -0.91 35.03
N ILE A 707 0.56 0.27 35.59
CA ILE A 707 -0.44 1.22 35.17
C ILE A 707 0.18 2.64 35.22
N SER A 708 0.00 3.40 34.15
CA SER A 708 0.58 4.73 33.95
C SER A 708 -0.30 5.56 33.02
N GLN A 709 -0.27 6.89 33.18
CA GLN A 709 -0.88 7.82 32.22
C GLN A 709 -0.11 7.90 30.89
N THR A 710 1.18 7.57 30.90
CA THR A 710 2.08 7.83 29.78
C THR A 710 2.67 6.57 29.15
N ASP A 711 2.57 5.42 29.83
CA ASP A 711 3.11 4.15 29.34
C ASP A 711 2.03 3.41 28.55
N ASP A 712 2.20 3.40 27.24
CA ASP A 712 1.29 2.81 26.27
C ASP A 712 1.54 1.31 26.03
N LEU A 713 2.61 0.74 26.60
CA LEU A 713 3.09 -0.60 26.25
C LEU A 713 2.06 -1.70 26.53
N PHE A 714 1.38 -1.64 27.67
CA PHE A 714 0.41 -2.65 28.12
C PHE A 714 -1.04 -2.16 28.10
N MET A 715 -1.36 -1.33 27.11
CA MET A 715 -2.72 -0.88 26.81
C MET A 715 -3.22 -1.50 25.49
N ASN A 716 -4.55 -1.54 25.29
CA ASN A 716 -5.21 -2.12 24.12
C ASN A 716 -4.75 -3.56 23.82
N LEU A 717 -4.89 -4.43 24.82
CA LEU A 717 -4.43 -5.81 24.76
C LEU A 717 -5.55 -6.70 24.24
N ASP A 718 -5.41 -7.21 23.01
CA ASP A 718 -6.36 -8.19 22.49
C ASP A 718 -6.09 -9.56 23.10
N LEU A 719 -7.13 -10.17 23.64
CA LEU A 719 -7.10 -11.53 24.15
C LEU A 719 -7.57 -12.47 23.05
N GLU A 720 -6.85 -13.57 22.85
CA GLU A 720 -7.21 -14.62 21.87
C GLU A 720 -7.43 -16.01 22.50
N GLY A 721 -7.17 -16.14 23.80
CA GLY A 721 -7.26 -17.39 24.53
C GLY A 721 -7.18 -17.17 26.03
N MET A 722 -7.56 -18.20 26.78
CA MET A 722 -7.36 -18.23 28.23
C MET A 722 -7.33 -19.66 28.78
N ALA A 723 -6.70 -19.81 29.93
CA ALA A 723 -6.59 -21.07 30.62
C ALA A 723 -6.78 -20.91 32.13
N LEU A 724 -7.31 -21.95 32.78
CA LEU A 724 -7.44 -22.03 34.24
C LEU A 724 -6.61 -23.19 34.76
N SER A 725 -5.95 -23.03 35.90
CA SER A 725 -5.09 -24.06 36.49
C SER A 725 -5.91 -25.16 37.14
N PRO A 726 -5.87 -26.43 36.67
CA PRO A 726 -6.52 -27.53 37.36
C PRO A 726 -5.81 -27.85 38.69
N TYR A 727 -6.58 -28.09 39.74
CA TYR A 727 -6.04 -28.48 41.03
C TYR A 727 -5.29 -29.81 40.91
N GLY A 728 -4.03 -29.85 41.36
CA GLY A 728 -3.17 -31.03 41.23
C GLY A 728 -2.61 -31.27 39.82
N GLY A 729 -2.86 -30.37 38.86
CA GLY A 729 -2.27 -30.42 37.52
C GLY A 729 -2.87 -31.47 36.58
N SER A 730 -4.03 -32.03 36.90
CA SER A 730 -4.70 -33.06 36.09
C SER A 730 -6.20 -32.84 36.03
N VAL A 731 -6.83 -33.29 34.94
CA VAL A 731 -8.28 -33.21 34.75
C VAL A 731 -8.89 -34.58 34.50
N VAL A 732 -10.14 -34.75 34.91
CA VAL A 732 -11.00 -35.87 34.55
C VAL A 732 -11.68 -35.55 33.22
N SER A 733 -11.64 -36.49 32.27
CA SER A 733 -12.26 -36.28 30.98
C SER A 733 -13.77 -36.15 31.11
N THR A 734 -14.35 -35.10 30.52
CA THR A 734 -15.78 -34.80 30.57
C THR A 734 -16.14 -33.97 29.35
N ILE A 735 -17.31 -34.24 28.76
CA ILE A 735 -17.84 -33.48 27.63
C ILE A 735 -19.06 -32.70 28.11
N TYR A 736 -19.02 -31.39 27.88
CA TYR A 736 -20.15 -30.49 28.04
C TYR A 736 -20.70 -30.18 26.66
N ASP A 737 -21.89 -30.67 26.35
CA ASP A 737 -22.52 -30.45 25.05
C ASP A 737 -22.82 -28.96 24.80
N GLN A 738 -22.96 -28.19 25.88
CA GLN A 738 -23.19 -26.75 25.83
C GLN A 738 -22.29 -26.04 26.85
N PHE A 739 -21.57 -25.03 26.37
CA PHE A 739 -20.66 -24.24 27.19
C PHE A 739 -20.47 -22.88 26.54
N GLU A 740 -20.57 -21.79 27.31
CA GLU A 740 -20.39 -20.44 26.80
C GLU A 740 -19.33 -19.69 27.63
N LEU A 741 -18.47 -18.95 26.94
CA LEU A 741 -17.50 -18.02 27.54
C LEU A 741 -17.80 -16.60 27.08
N SER A 742 -17.87 -15.67 28.02
CA SER A 742 -17.99 -14.25 27.72
C SER A 742 -17.00 -13.43 28.54
N LEU A 743 -16.59 -12.29 27.98
CA LEU A 743 -15.66 -11.34 28.61
C LEU A 743 -16.29 -9.95 28.69
N GLY A 744 -15.74 -9.11 29.56
CA GLY A 744 -16.11 -7.70 29.69
C GLY A 744 -15.18 -6.98 30.67
N HIS A 745 -15.31 -5.67 30.83
CA HIS A 745 -14.66 -4.93 31.90
C HIS A 745 -15.53 -5.00 33.16
N ALA A 746 -14.90 -5.29 34.30
CA ALA A 746 -15.61 -5.25 35.57
C ALA A 746 -15.93 -3.81 35.97
N ARG A 747 -17.09 -3.59 36.60
CA ARG A 747 -17.51 -2.28 37.08
C ARG A 747 -16.62 -1.71 38.18
N ASN A 748 -16.04 -2.55 39.02
CA ASN A 748 -15.28 -2.15 40.21
C ASN A 748 -13.91 -2.84 40.24
N LEU A 749 -12.98 -2.30 41.04
CA LEU A 749 -11.63 -2.81 41.23
C LEU A 749 -11.41 -3.19 42.71
N PRO A 750 -11.36 -4.49 43.06
CA PRO A 750 -11.16 -4.94 44.42
C PRO A 750 -9.82 -4.47 45.01
N ASP A 751 -9.88 -3.92 46.23
CA ASP A 751 -8.74 -3.54 47.06
C ASP A 751 -8.83 -4.28 48.41
N GLU A 752 -8.00 -5.32 48.54
CA GLU A 752 -7.96 -6.27 49.65
C GLU A 752 -7.14 -5.78 50.86
N PHE A 753 -6.72 -4.51 50.86
CA PHE A 753 -5.94 -3.95 51.95
C PHE A 753 -6.65 -4.08 53.30
N LEU A 754 -5.93 -4.63 54.28
CA LEU A 754 -6.43 -4.84 55.63
C LEU A 754 -6.04 -3.69 56.54
N ILE A 755 -6.98 -3.24 57.38
CA ILE A 755 -6.74 -2.19 58.35
C ILE A 755 -5.60 -2.64 59.31
N PRO A 756 -4.48 -1.90 59.41
CA PRO A 756 -3.36 -2.27 60.26
C PRO A 756 -3.62 -1.95 61.74
N PRO A 757 -2.89 -2.57 62.69
CA PRO A 757 -3.05 -2.29 64.12
C PRO A 757 -2.49 -0.89 64.42
N PRO A 758 -3.02 -0.15 65.44
CA PRO A 758 -3.90 -0.60 66.52
C PRO A 758 -5.40 -0.26 66.34
N ALA A 759 -5.90 -0.11 65.11
CA ALA A 759 -7.30 0.25 64.88
C ALA A 759 -8.29 -0.79 65.46
N GLN A 760 -9.46 -0.34 65.93
CA GLN A 760 -10.48 -1.22 66.54
C GLN A 760 -11.05 -2.30 65.59
N ASN A 761 -10.96 -2.07 64.27
CA ASN A 761 -11.39 -2.99 63.21
C ASN A 761 -10.19 -3.66 62.51
N PHE A 762 -9.06 -3.82 63.22
CA PHE A 762 -7.86 -4.44 62.69
C PHE A 762 -8.16 -5.79 62.02
N GLY A 763 -7.53 -6.02 60.86
CA GLY A 763 -7.69 -7.27 60.10
C GLY A 763 -8.98 -7.37 59.30
N LEU A 764 -9.86 -6.38 59.34
CA LEU A 764 -10.98 -6.24 58.38
C LEU A 764 -10.52 -5.45 57.14
N PRO A 765 -11.15 -5.67 55.97
CA PRO A 765 -10.89 -4.89 54.77
C PRO A 765 -11.18 -3.40 55.00
N MET A 766 -10.28 -2.53 54.53
CA MET A 766 -10.52 -1.10 54.51
C MET A 766 -11.58 -0.72 53.45
N PHE A 767 -11.61 -1.45 52.34
CA PHE A 767 -12.49 -1.18 51.19
C PHE A 767 -13.41 -2.38 50.87
N PRO A 768 -14.37 -2.73 51.76
CA PRO A 768 -15.21 -3.91 51.58
C PRO A 768 -16.10 -3.87 50.32
N GLY A 769 -16.46 -2.67 49.83
CA GLY A 769 -17.32 -2.47 48.66
C GLY A 769 -16.59 -2.36 47.32
N SER A 770 -15.26 -2.55 47.29
CA SER A 770 -14.41 -2.32 46.11
C SER A 770 -14.50 -3.41 45.03
N GLY A 771 -15.07 -4.58 45.32
CA GLY A 771 -15.22 -5.68 44.36
C GLY A 771 -16.62 -5.74 43.73
N PHE A 772 -17.07 -6.95 43.39
CA PHE A 772 -18.49 -7.17 43.09
C PHE A 772 -19.35 -6.66 44.26
N VAL A 773 -20.56 -6.18 43.98
CA VAL A 773 -21.42 -5.59 45.02
C VAL A 773 -22.48 -6.58 45.46
N GLU A 774 -22.78 -6.58 46.75
CA GLU A 774 -23.88 -7.36 47.31
C GLU A 774 -25.23 -6.89 46.76
N GLY A 775 -26.09 -7.83 46.37
CA GLY A 775 -27.39 -7.52 45.77
C GLY A 775 -27.38 -7.29 44.25
N ASN A 776 -26.22 -7.03 43.63
CA ASN A 776 -26.14 -6.84 42.17
C ASN A 776 -26.51 -8.12 41.38
N THR A 777 -27.15 -7.95 40.23
CA THR A 777 -27.28 -9.03 39.23
C THR A 777 -25.93 -9.34 38.59
N PHE A 778 -25.85 -10.43 37.81
CA PHE A 778 -24.65 -10.69 37.01
C PHE A 778 -24.36 -9.56 36.02
N GLU A 779 -25.38 -9.01 35.35
CA GLU A 779 -25.21 -7.92 34.38
C GLU A 779 -24.68 -6.63 35.03
N GLN A 780 -25.11 -6.33 36.25
CA GLN A 780 -24.65 -5.13 36.98
C GLN A 780 -23.18 -5.19 37.43
N ASN A 781 -22.50 -6.33 37.23
CA ASN A 781 -21.08 -6.48 37.49
C ASN A 781 -20.20 -5.99 36.33
N TYR A 782 -20.75 -5.92 35.10
CA TYR A 782 -20.06 -5.30 33.98
C TYR A 782 -20.08 -3.78 34.09
N LEU A 783 -19.06 -3.13 33.52
CA LEU A 783 -19.06 -1.69 33.36
C LEU A 783 -20.26 -1.30 32.48
N PRO A 784 -21.08 -0.29 32.86
CA PRO A 784 -22.28 0.10 32.13
C PRO A 784 -21.92 0.95 30.89
N ASP A 785 -21.15 0.37 29.98
CA ASP A 785 -20.68 0.97 28.73
C ASP A 785 -20.94 -0.01 27.58
N PRO A 786 -21.49 0.45 26.43
CA PRO A 786 -21.78 -0.42 25.28
C PRO A 786 -20.58 -1.21 24.75
N LYS A 787 -19.35 -0.69 24.88
CA LYS A 787 -18.10 -1.30 24.41
C LYS A 787 -17.40 -2.13 25.49
N ALA A 788 -17.71 -1.90 26.76
CA ALA A 788 -17.09 -2.58 27.91
C ALA A 788 -17.96 -3.70 28.52
N GLY A 789 -19.19 -3.83 28.04
CA GLY A 789 -20.16 -4.82 28.51
C GLY A 789 -19.82 -6.26 28.11
N ARG A 790 -20.78 -7.14 28.35
CA ARG A 790 -20.67 -8.58 28.06
C ARG A 790 -20.50 -8.86 26.56
N THR A 791 -19.42 -9.53 26.18
CA THR A 791 -19.15 -10.00 24.81
C THR A 791 -18.91 -11.50 24.78
N VAL A 792 -19.60 -12.23 23.90
CA VAL A 792 -19.49 -13.69 23.78
C VAL A 792 -18.28 -14.08 22.94
N MET A 793 -17.34 -14.82 23.54
CA MET A 793 -16.11 -15.29 22.88
C MET A 793 -16.21 -16.73 22.37
N HIS A 794 -16.97 -17.56 23.08
CA HIS A 794 -17.23 -18.95 22.70
C HIS A 794 -18.72 -19.22 22.79
N GLU A 795 -19.32 -19.58 21.66
CA GLU A 795 -20.77 -19.79 21.55
C GLU A 795 -21.20 -21.10 22.21
N ARG A 796 -22.39 -21.06 22.82
CA ARG A 796 -22.95 -22.13 23.64
C ARG A 796 -22.92 -23.49 22.95
N GLU A 797 -23.34 -23.54 21.70
CA GLU A 797 -23.50 -24.73 20.86
C GLU A 797 -22.19 -25.43 20.51
N LEU A 798 -21.05 -24.76 20.65
CA LEU A 798 -19.74 -25.36 20.38
C LEU A 798 -19.29 -26.31 21.51
N GLY A 799 -19.91 -26.22 22.69
CA GLY A 799 -19.64 -27.09 23.82
C GLY A 799 -18.20 -26.99 24.34
N TYR A 800 -17.81 -27.94 25.20
CA TYR A 800 -16.44 -28.03 25.72
C TYR A 800 -16.07 -29.47 26.09
N ALA A 801 -15.06 -30.02 25.42
CA ALA A 801 -14.48 -31.33 25.74
C ALA A 801 -13.21 -31.18 26.58
N VAL A 802 -13.28 -31.58 27.85
CA VAL A 802 -12.15 -31.57 28.78
C VAL A 802 -11.41 -32.89 28.69
N SER A 803 -10.09 -32.81 28.58
CA SER A 803 -9.20 -33.97 28.57
C SER A 803 -7.79 -33.58 29.03
N ASN A 804 -7.01 -34.56 29.49
CA ASN A 804 -5.65 -34.30 29.97
C ASN A 804 -4.68 -33.92 28.83
N SER A 805 -5.06 -34.10 27.56
CA SER A 805 -4.32 -33.58 26.40
C SER A 805 -4.49 -32.08 26.20
N GLY A 806 -5.53 -31.47 26.79
CA GLY A 806 -5.72 -30.02 26.80
C GLY A 806 -4.99 -29.30 27.95
N VAL A 807 -4.24 -30.03 28.77
CA VAL A 807 -3.44 -29.47 29.87
C VAL A 807 -2.00 -29.23 29.39
N PHE A 808 -1.50 -28.02 29.57
CA PHE A 808 -0.13 -27.61 29.23
C PHE A 808 0.56 -26.94 30.43
N LEU A 809 1.86 -26.67 30.35
CA LEU A 809 2.59 -25.92 31.37
C LEU A 809 2.76 -24.46 30.91
N SER A 810 2.39 -23.51 31.77
CA SER A 810 2.66 -22.08 31.55
C SER A 810 4.16 -21.78 31.56
N GLY A 811 4.53 -20.55 31.16
CA GLY A 811 5.93 -20.07 31.24
C GLY A 811 6.52 -20.06 32.65
N THR A 812 5.69 -20.06 33.69
CA THR A 812 6.08 -20.14 35.11
C THR A 812 6.13 -21.58 35.64
N GLY A 813 5.75 -22.57 34.82
CA GLY A 813 5.69 -23.99 35.19
C GLY A 813 4.39 -24.42 35.86
N THR A 814 3.36 -23.56 35.90
CA THR A 814 2.04 -23.88 36.45
C THR A 814 1.22 -24.67 35.41
N PRO A 815 0.63 -25.83 35.75
CA PRO A 815 -0.23 -26.56 34.82
C PRO A 815 -1.51 -25.79 34.54
N MET A 816 -1.92 -25.71 33.27
CA MET A 816 -3.03 -24.90 32.77
C MET A 816 -3.94 -25.75 31.87
N LEU A 817 -5.25 -25.64 32.04
CA LEU A 817 -6.26 -26.21 31.14
C LEU A 817 -6.76 -25.12 30.20
N GLN A 818 -6.51 -25.28 28.89
CA GLN A 818 -6.99 -24.33 27.88
C GLN A 818 -8.52 -24.34 27.80
N MET A 819 -9.16 -23.17 27.91
CA MET A 819 -10.60 -23.02 27.66
C MET A 819 -10.88 -23.14 26.15
N PRO A 820 -12.10 -23.52 25.72
CA PRO A 820 -12.37 -23.92 24.32
C PRO A 820 -12.31 -22.78 23.29
N TRP A 821 -12.04 -21.55 23.71
CA TRP A 821 -12.00 -20.36 22.86
C TRP A 821 -10.89 -20.46 21.80
N ASN A 822 -11.26 -20.21 20.54
CA ASN A 822 -10.39 -20.23 19.35
C ASN A 822 -9.66 -21.57 19.10
N VAL A 823 -10.03 -22.64 19.82
CA VAL A 823 -9.39 -23.95 19.68
C VAL A 823 -9.81 -24.60 18.36
N GLY A 824 -8.82 -24.88 17.50
CA GLY A 824 -9.04 -25.58 16.23
C GLY A 824 -9.64 -24.72 15.11
N LEU A 825 -9.77 -23.40 15.32
CA LEU A 825 -10.21 -22.46 14.29
C LEU A 825 -9.01 -21.96 13.47
N PRO A 826 -9.18 -21.75 12.16
CA PRO A 826 -8.20 -21.01 11.36
C PRO A 826 -8.13 -19.54 11.81
N GLU A 827 -6.99 -18.87 11.57
CA GLU A 827 -6.71 -17.51 12.07
C GLU A 827 -7.76 -16.46 11.65
N ASP A 828 -8.31 -16.58 10.45
CA ASP A 828 -9.33 -15.69 9.90
C ASP A 828 -10.71 -15.82 10.57
N GLN A 829 -10.93 -16.92 11.31
CA GLN A 829 -12.18 -17.18 12.05
C GLN A 829 -12.04 -16.95 13.56
N LYS A 830 -10.85 -16.57 14.04
CA LYS A 830 -10.62 -16.29 15.46
C LYS A 830 -11.38 -15.05 15.91
N ARG A 831 -11.86 -15.09 17.15
CA ARG A 831 -12.48 -13.95 17.84
C ARG A 831 -11.52 -13.37 18.87
N PHE A 832 -11.52 -12.04 18.99
CA PHE A 832 -10.64 -11.31 19.90
C PHE A 832 -11.46 -10.41 20.82
N TYR A 833 -10.92 -10.16 22.02
CA TYR A 833 -11.48 -9.19 22.97
C TYR A 833 -10.41 -8.20 23.42
N THR A 834 -10.62 -6.91 23.16
CA THR A 834 -9.69 -5.86 23.59
C THR A 834 -9.90 -5.53 25.07
N TRP A 835 -8.97 -5.97 25.91
CA TRP A 835 -8.89 -5.55 27.30
C TRP A 835 -7.95 -4.34 27.45
N ARG A 836 -8.09 -3.62 28.57
CA ARG A 836 -7.41 -2.35 28.83
C ARG A 836 -7.56 -1.37 27.66
N ASP A 837 -8.79 -1.26 27.17
CA ASP A 837 -9.17 -0.54 25.96
C ASP A 837 -9.25 0.98 26.21
N THR A 838 -8.37 1.74 25.56
CA THR A 838 -8.33 3.22 25.61
C THR A 838 -9.43 3.88 24.80
N ALA A 839 -10.25 3.12 24.06
CA ALA A 839 -11.45 3.63 23.42
C ALA A 839 -12.65 3.74 24.37
N ILE A 840 -12.54 3.22 25.61
CA ILE A 840 -13.56 3.24 26.65
C ILE A 840 -13.19 4.33 27.65
N THR A 841 -13.94 5.43 27.63
CA THR A 841 -13.73 6.59 28.51
C THR A 841 -14.58 6.55 29.79
N THR A 842 -15.45 5.54 29.93
CA THR A 842 -16.27 5.37 31.12
C THR A 842 -15.42 4.97 32.34
N PHE A 843 -15.63 5.66 33.46
CA PHE A 843 -14.99 5.35 34.74
C PHE A 843 -15.83 4.37 35.57
N GLY A 844 -15.15 3.43 36.21
CA GLY A 844 -15.72 2.47 37.17
C GLY A 844 -15.33 2.78 38.62
N ASN A 845 -15.62 1.83 39.52
CA ASN A 845 -15.24 1.85 40.93
C ASN A 845 -15.79 3.03 41.74
N VAL A 846 -16.99 3.50 41.39
CA VAL A 846 -17.70 4.59 42.04
C VAL A 846 -19.03 4.13 42.64
N ASN A 847 -19.41 4.74 43.76
CA ASN A 847 -20.73 4.57 44.37
C ASN A 847 -21.80 5.35 43.57
N PRO A 848 -23.10 5.20 43.89
CA PRO A 848 -24.17 5.94 43.20
C PRO A 848 -24.08 7.48 43.29
N ASN A 849 -23.27 8.02 44.20
CA ASN A 849 -23.00 9.45 44.35
C ASN A 849 -21.75 9.91 43.57
N GLY A 850 -21.10 9.00 42.83
CA GLY A 850 -19.88 9.28 42.06
C GLY A 850 -18.58 9.22 42.87
N GLU A 851 -18.61 8.77 44.13
CA GLU A 851 -17.39 8.71 44.96
C GLU A 851 -16.69 7.36 44.83
N LEU A 852 -15.35 7.36 44.81
CA LEU A 852 -14.54 6.14 44.81
C LEU A 852 -14.88 5.22 45.99
N VAL A 853 -15.03 3.92 45.71
CA VAL A 853 -15.26 2.88 46.75
C VAL A 853 -13.98 2.11 47.15
N ALA A 854 -12.82 2.54 46.65
CA ALA A 854 -11.49 2.02 46.96
C ALA A 854 -10.45 3.15 47.02
N ALA A 855 -9.16 2.81 47.20
CA ALA A 855 -8.07 3.79 47.13
C ALA A 855 -7.89 4.43 45.74
N GLY A 856 -8.28 3.71 44.67
CA GLY A 856 -8.07 4.13 43.28
C GLY A 856 -7.06 3.20 42.60
N VAL A 857 -6.22 3.78 41.74
CA VAL A 857 -5.20 3.07 40.95
C VAL A 857 -3.88 3.83 41.06
N PRO A 858 -2.79 3.21 41.57
CA PRO A 858 -2.71 1.84 42.10
C PRO A 858 -3.55 1.65 43.37
N THR A 859 -3.93 0.41 43.66
CA THR A 859 -4.68 0.08 44.89
C THR A 859 -3.80 0.23 46.14
N MET A 860 -4.39 0.32 47.34
CA MET A 860 -3.61 0.42 48.58
C MET A 860 -2.84 -0.87 48.87
N GLN A 861 -3.43 -2.02 48.53
CA GLN A 861 -2.71 -3.29 48.60
C GLN A 861 -1.51 -3.30 47.64
N GLU A 862 -1.69 -2.88 46.38
CA GLU A 862 -0.61 -2.80 45.40
C GLU A 862 0.54 -1.90 45.87
N GLN A 863 0.20 -0.72 46.39
CA GLN A 863 1.17 0.20 46.97
C GLN A 863 2.01 -0.49 48.05
N THR A 864 1.36 -1.24 48.93
CA THR A 864 2.02 -1.91 50.05
C THR A 864 2.91 -3.07 49.59
N VAL A 865 2.44 -3.87 48.62
CA VAL A 865 3.16 -5.06 48.12
C VAL A 865 4.34 -4.67 47.24
N LEU A 866 4.17 -3.68 46.37
CA LEU A 866 5.19 -3.24 45.41
C LEU A 866 6.06 -2.08 45.93
N GLY A 867 5.72 -1.48 47.07
CA GLY A 867 6.48 -0.38 47.67
C GLY A 867 6.34 0.95 46.92
N LEU A 868 5.16 1.24 46.36
CA LEU A 868 4.90 2.46 45.59
C LEU A 868 4.75 3.69 46.51
N SER A 869 5.07 4.88 45.99
CA SER A 869 5.08 6.12 46.78
C SER A 869 3.69 6.57 47.25
N THR A 870 2.66 6.42 46.41
CA THR A 870 1.28 6.75 46.76
C THR A 870 0.27 5.85 46.05
N ALA A 871 -0.81 5.46 46.75
CA ALA A 871 -1.97 4.80 46.16
C ALA A 871 -2.95 5.81 45.56
N GLY A 872 -3.64 5.45 44.48
CA GLY A 872 -4.73 6.24 43.90
C GLY A 872 -4.31 7.45 43.05
N ASP A 873 -3.02 7.72 42.91
CA ASP A 873 -2.52 9.00 42.37
C ASP A 873 -2.26 8.98 40.85
N VAL A 874 -2.33 7.84 40.16
CA VAL A 874 -1.88 7.79 38.76
C VAL A 874 -2.71 8.66 37.85
N TRP A 875 -4.04 8.72 37.98
CA TRP A 875 -4.92 9.68 37.26
C TRP A 875 -5.39 10.85 38.15
N GLY A 876 -4.65 11.10 39.23
CA GLY A 876 -4.87 12.21 40.16
C GLY A 876 -5.99 12.00 41.20
N PRO A 877 -5.84 12.55 42.42
CA PRO A 877 -6.91 12.63 43.40
C PRO A 877 -7.81 13.82 43.08
N SER A 878 -8.87 13.58 42.30
CA SER A 878 -9.97 14.53 42.07
C SER A 878 -9.66 15.74 41.18
N ILE A 879 -10.51 15.98 40.18
CA ILE A 879 -10.50 17.22 39.39
C ILE A 879 -11.28 18.28 40.18
N ASN A 880 -10.69 19.47 40.34
CA ASN A 880 -11.45 20.59 40.89
C ASN A 880 -12.50 21.03 39.87
N ASP A 881 -13.78 21.03 40.26
CA ASP A 881 -14.83 21.64 39.44
C ASP A 881 -14.58 23.16 39.23
N ALA A 882 -15.42 23.82 38.43
CA ALA A 882 -15.33 25.26 38.19
C ALA A 882 -15.44 26.13 39.47
N ALA A 883 -15.81 25.54 40.61
CA ALA A 883 -15.85 26.18 41.92
C ALA A 883 -14.66 25.81 42.84
N GLY A 884 -13.67 25.08 42.32
CA GLY A 884 -12.47 24.65 43.05
C GLY A 884 -12.68 23.41 43.94
N LYS A 885 -13.76 22.65 43.75
CA LYS A 885 -14.09 21.47 44.58
C LYS A 885 -13.58 20.20 43.93
N ALA A 886 -12.73 19.47 44.66
CA ALA A 886 -12.24 18.14 44.31
C ALA A 886 -13.38 17.14 44.03
N THR A 887 -13.53 16.73 42.76
CA THR A 887 -14.49 15.74 42.26
C THR A 887 -13.74 14.49 41.80
N LYS A 888 -13.93 13.35 42.48
CA LYS A 888 -13.26 12.10 42.13
C LYS A 888 -13.95 11.48 40.90
N LEU A 889 -13.23 11.32 39.79
CA LEU A 889 -13.81 10.81 38.53
C LEU A 889 -14.10 9.31 38.52
N GLY A 890 -13.42 8.51 39.35
CA GLY A 890 -13.51 7.05 39.35
C GLY A 890 -12.20 6.39 38.87
N VAL A 891 -12.26 5.10 38.56
CA VAL A 891 -11.13 4.32 38.01
C VAL A 891 -11.31 4.17 36.50
N PRO A 892 -10.33 4.55 35.66
CA PRO A 892 -10.47 4.45 34.21
C PRO A 892 -10.54 2.99 33.72
N ALA A 893 -11.20 2.75 32.59
CA ALA A 893 -11.43 1.40 32.06
C ALA A 893 -10.15 0.59 31.82
N VAL A 894 -9.03 1.25 31.48
CA VAL A 894 -7.72 0.62 31.28
C VAL A 894 -7.14 -0.03 32.53
N ALA A 895 -7.61 0.37 33.71
CA ALA A 895 -7.22 -0.19 35.01
C ALA A 895 -8.32 -1.08 35.61
N LEU A 896 -9.48 -1.20 34.97
CA LEU A 896 -10.55 -2.07 35.44
C LEU A 896 -10.23 -3.54 35.14
N PRO A 897 -10.60 -4.45 36.06
CA PRO A 897 -10.31 -5.87 35.90
C PRO A 897 -10.99 -6.50 34.69
N LEU A 898 -10.36 -7.52 34.11
CA LEU A 898 -11.00 -8.42 33.15
C LEU A 898 -12.06 -9.24 33.89
N LEU A 899 -13.32 -9.07 33.51
CA LEU A 899 -14.43 -9.88 33.98
C LEU A 899 -14.63 -11.05 33.02
N MET A 900 -14.63 -12.26 33.57
CA MET A 900 -14.82 -13.50 32.82
C MET A 900 -16.10 -14.17 33.29
N GLU A 901 -17.01 -14.45 32.37
CA GLU A 901 -18.25 -15.17 32.62
C GLU A 901 -18.21 -16.55 31.97
N PHE A 902 -18.37 -17.58 32.79
CA PHE A 902 -18.49 -18.96 32.35
C PHE A 902 -19.91 -19.46 32.57
N ARG A 903 -20.54 -19.96 31.50
CA ARG A 903 -21.82 -20.67 31.55
C ARG A 903 -21.60 -22.13 31.21
N CYS A 904 -21.65 -22.97 32.24
CA CYS A 904 -21.64 -24.42 32.10
C CYS A 904 -23.08 -24.93 32.25
N TYR A 905 -23.62 -25.62 31.25
CA TYR A 905 -25.00 -26.12 31.32
C TYR A 905 -25.04 -27.49 32.01
N PRO A 906 -26.15 -27.85 32.68
CA PRO A 906 -26.31 -29.16 33.29
C PRO A 906 -26.13 -30.30 32.26
N THR A 907 -25.41 -31.35 32.65
CA THR A 907 -25.16 -32.55 31.84
C THR A 907 -25.28 -33.81 32.70
N GLU A 908 -25.63 -34.94 32.07
CA GLU A 908 -25.71 -36.25 32.71
C GLU A 908 -24.32 -36.87 32.99
N GLN A 909 -23.25 -36.28 32.45
CA GLN A 909 -21.88 -36.73 32.69
C GLN A 909 -21.38 -36.30 34.07
N SER A 910 -20.72 -37.20 34.80
CA SER A 910 -20.08 -36.85 36.07
C SER A 910 -18.80 -36.04 35.83
N SER A 911 -18.71 -34.82 36.38
CA SER A 911 -17.48 -34.02 36.38
C SER A 911 -16.93 -33.88 37.80
N LEU A 912 -15.61 -34.06 37.94
CA LEU A 912 -14.86 -33.87 39.19
C LEU A 912 -13.66 -32.92 39.01
N ASN A 913 -13.75 -32.01 38.03
CA ASN A 913 -12.67 -31.08 37.73
C ASN A 913 -12.66 -29.91 38.72
N ASN A 914 -11.65 -29.86 39.59
CA ASN A 914 -11.40 -28.74 40.49
C ASN A 914 -10.29 -27.84 39.93
N PHE A 915 -10.38 -26.54 40.21
CA PHE A 915 -9.40 -25.53 39.83
C PHE A 915 -8.64 -24.99 41.03
N ASP A 916 -7.36 -24.69 40.83
CA ASP A 916 -6.51 -24.02 41.81
C ASP A 916 -6.89 -22.55 41.95
N VAL A 917 -6.98 -22.10 43.19
CA VAL A 917 -7.46 -20.77 43.56
C VAL A 917 -6.75 -20.26 44.82
N SER A 918 -6.74 -18.95 44.99
CA SER A 918 -6.29 -18.27 46.20
C SER A 918 -7.43 -17.44 46.81
N ILE A 919 -7.32 -17.12 48.09
CA ILE A 919 -8.24 -16.27 48.84
C ILE A 919 -7.52 -14.94 49.10
N ALA A 920 -8.05 -13.85 48.55
CA ALA A 920 -7.47 -12.52 48.72
C ALA A 920 -7.55 -12.03 50.17
N VAL A 921 -8.68 -12.27 50.84
CA VAL A 921 -8.87 -11.92 52.26
C VAL A 921 -9.39 -13.12 53.06
N PRO A 922 -8.57 -13.76 53.91
CA PRO A 922 -9.03 -14.88 54.73
C PRO A 922 -9.96 -14.50 55.88
N SER A 923 -9.88 -13.25 56.36
CA SER A 923 -10.62 -12.76 57.53
C SER A 923 -12.03 -12.25 57.22
N SER A 924 -12.40 -12.13 55.94
CA SER A 924 -13.64 -11.50 55.48
C SER A 924 -14.03 -12.04 54.12
N PRO A 925 -15.33 -12.23 53.81
CA PRO A 925 -15.76 -12.61 52.47
C PRO A 925 -15.64 -11.45 51.45
N GLN A 926 -15.35 -10.24 51.92
CA GLN A 926 -15.21 -9.01 51.12
C GLN A 926 -13.74 -8.54 51.08
N PRO A 927 -13.32 -7.80 50.04
CA PRO A 927 -14.09 -7.49 48.82
C PRO A 927 -14.31 -8.72 47.95
N TYR A 928 -15.42 -8.75 47.21
CA TYR A 928 -15.81 -9.92 46.42
C TYR A 928 -15.06 -9.96 45.08
N PHE A 929 -14.33 -11.04 44.81
CA PHE A 929 -13.63 -11.31 43.53
C PHE A 929 -14.40 -12.27 42.62
N ARG A 930 -15.32 -13.03 43.22
CA ARG A 930 -16.11 -14.04 42.53
C ARG A 930 -17.58 -13.91 42.88
N ALA A 931 -18.44 -14.10 41.88
CA ALA A 931 -19.88 -14.19 42.02
C ALA A 931 -20.40 -15.41 41.26
N PHE A 932 -21.23 -16.27 41.86
CA PHE A 932 -21.61 -17.52 41.22
C PHE A 932 -22.99 -18.06 41.63
N SER A 933 -23.51 -18.93 40.76
CA SER A 933 -24.69 -19.78 40.97
C SER A 933 -24.37 -21.16 40.41
N THR A 934 -24.15 -22.14 41.27
CA THR A 934 -23.66 -23.47 40.86
C THR A 934 -24.51 -24.58 41.45
N GLY A 935 -24.90 -25.54 40.62
CA GLY A 935 -25.66 -26.71 41.02
C GLY A 935 -24.82 -27.69 41.84
N GLY A 936 -25.49 -28.57 42.59
CA GLY A 936 -24.84 -29.56 43.44
C GLY A 936 -25.83 -30.33 44.31
N THR A 937 -25.32 -31.13 45.25
CA THR A 937 -26.15 -31.91 46.18
C THR A 937 -26.43 -31.10 47.45
N ASN A 938 -27.70 -30.93 47.82
CA ASN A 938 -28.07 -30.23 49.04
C ASN A 938 -27.95 -31.11 50.31
N ALA A 939 -28.13 -30.51 51.49
CA ALA A 939 -28.03 -31.22 52.78
C ALA A 939 -29.02 -32.38 52.96
N SER A 940 -30.07 -32.44 52.12
CA SER A 940 -31.05 -33.54 52.09
C SER A 940 -30.67 -34.65 51.11
N GLY A 941 -29.53 -34.55 50.41
CA GLY A 941 -29.08 -35.50 49.40
C GLY A 941 -29.69 -35.31 48.01
N ASN A 942 -30.48 -34.25 47.79
CA ASN A 942 -31.11 -34.00 46.49
C ASN A 942 -30.17 -33.24 45.56
N LEU A 943 -30.10 -33.67 44.30
CA LEU A 943 -29.44 -32.94 43.22
C LEU A 943 -30.23 -31.67 42.87
N VAL A 944 -29.53 -30.54 42.81
CA VAL A 944 -30.10 -29.24 42.44
C VAL A 944 -29.35 -28.75 41.21
N ASN A 945 -30.05 -28.76 40.07
CA ASN A 945 -29.54 -28.20 38.81
C ASN A 945 -29.67 -26.67 38.79
N LYS A 946 -28.71 -26.02 38.13
CA LYS A 946 -28.66 -24.59 37.90
C LYS A 946 -28.45 -24.35 36.41
N ASP A 947 -29.53 -24.03 35.71
CA ASP A 947 -29.46 -23.53 34.34
C ASP A 947 -28.91 -22.09 34.34
N PRO A 948 -27.75 -21.83 33.70
CA PRO A 948 -27.14 -20.50 33.63
C PRO A 948 -28.07 -19.39 33.12
N GLU A 949 -28.97 -19.68 32.17
CA GLU A 949 -29.88 -18.66 31.60
C GLU A 949 -30.90 -18.15 32.62
N GLN A 950 -31.28 -19.00 33.57
CA GLN A 950 -32.25 -18.66 34.61
C GLN A 950 -31.59 -17.96 35.80
N GLN A 951 -30.26 -17.87 35.84
CA GLN A 951 -29.53 -17.24 36.93
C GLN A 951 -29.31 -15.74 36.64
N ILE A 952 -30.28 -14.92 37.02
CA ILE A 952 -30.18 -13.45 36.93
C ILE A 952 -29.22 -12.91 38.02
N SER A 953 -29.32 -13.44 39.24
CA SER A 953 -28.50 -13.03 40.38
C SER A 953 -27.67 -14.20 40.93
N PRO A 954 -26.50 -13.92 41.53
CA PRO A 954 -25.70 -14.92 42.23
C PRO A 954 -26.46 -15.54 43.41
N THR A 955 -26.51 -16.88 43.47
CA THR A 955 -27.24 -17.67 44.49
C THR A 955 -26.34 -18.62 45.28
N GLY A 956 -25.05 -18.68 44.95
CA GLY A 956 -24.08 -19.60 45.54
C GLY A 956 -24.24 -21.02 45.03
N GLY A 957 -23.61 -21.95 45.72
CA GLY A 957 -23.68 -23.37 45.44
C GLY A 957 -23.92 -24.17 46.71
N PHE A 958 -23.43 -25.41 46.71
CA PHE A 958 -23.55 -26.33 47.83
C PHE A 958 -22.18 -26.82 48.26
N ASN A 959 -21.98 -26.91 49.56
CA ASN A 959 -20.72 -27.35 50.14
C ASN A 959 -20.50 -28.84 49.90
N GLY A 960 -19.64 -29.18 48.95
CA GLY A 960 -19.25 -30.56 48.65
C GLY A 960 -18.06 -31.07 49.47
N ASN A 961 -17.50 -30.27 50.38
CA ASN A 961 -16.29 -30.63 51.11
C ASN A 961 -16.63 -31.40 52.41
N PRO A 962 -16.30 -32.71 52.52
CA PRO A 962 -16.58 -33.50 53.72
C PRO A 962 -15.76 -33.05 54.94
N LEU A 963 -14.69 -32.28 54.76
CA LEU A 963 -13.87 -31.72 55.84
C LEU A 963 -14.45 -30.42 56.44
N LEU A 964 -15.42 -29.80 55.77
CA LEU A 964 -16.09 -28.58 56.24
C LEU A 964 -17.58 -28.88 56.44
N PRO A 965 -18.03 -29.38 57.60
CA PRO A 965 -19.46 -29.64 57.82
C PRO A 965 -20.29 -28.34 57.95
N PRO A 966 -21.58 -28.34 57.58
CA PRO A 966 -22.36 -29.47 57.06
C PRO A 966 -22.20 -29.64 55.54
N LEU A 967 -22.07 -30.89 55.09
CA LEU A 967 -22.11 -31.24 53.67
C LEU A 967 -23.48 -30.88 53.07
N GLY A 968 -23.47 -30.34 51.86
CA GLY A 968 -24.67 -29.89 51.15
C GLY A 968 -25.30 -28.60 51.70
N ALA A 969 -24.65 -27.92 52.66
CA ALA A 969 -25.05 -26.57 53.08
C ALA A 969 -24.87 -25.57 51.93
N LYS A 970 -25.75 -24.57 51.83
CA LYS A 970 -25.61 -23.50 50.83
C LYS A 970 -24.33 -22.70 51.11
N THR A 971 -23.55 -22.42 50.08
CA THR A 971 -22.43 -21.49 50.16
C THR A 971 -22.91 -20.06 49.96
N ILE A 972 -22.11 -19.09 50.40
CA ILE A 972 -22.35 -17.68 50.08
C ILE A 972 -22.23 -17.46 48.56
N PRO A 973 -23.05 -16.56 47.97
CA PRO A 973 -23.10 -16.35 46.53
C PRO A 973 -21.92 -15.55 45.95
N ARG A 974 -21.12 -14.92 46.81
CA ARG A 974 -19.94 -14.13 46.47
C ARG A 974 -18.88 -14.34 47.52
N ASP A 975 -17.62 -14.34 47.10
CA ASP A 975 -16.47 -14.55 47.99
C ASP A 975 -15.19 -13.93 47.41
N PRO A 976 -14.09 -13.87 48.18
CA PRO A 976 -12.85 -13.19 47.78
C PRO A 976 -11.89 -14.17 47.08
N THR A 977 -12.42 -15.14 46.33
CA THR A 977 -11.64 -16.16 45.64
C THR A 977 -11.09 -15.64 44.31
N VAL A 978 -9.78 -15.79 44.11
CA VAL A 978 -9.05 -15.47 42.88
C VAL A 978 -8.60 -16.77 42.20
N TYR A 979 -8.89 -16.90 40.91
CA TYR A 979 -8.52 -18.09 40.14
C TYR A 979 -7.09 -18.00 39.61
N ILE A 980 -6.36 -19.11 39.69
CA ILE A 980 -5.05 -19.25 39.06
C ILE A 980 -5.26 -19.61 37.59
N GLY A 981 -4.54 -18.94 36.69
CA GLY A 981 -4.71 -19.15 35.26
C GLY A 981 -3.78 -18.31 34.40
N GLN A 982 -4.16 -18.14 33.15
CA GLN A 982 -3.40 -17.40 32.14
C GLN A 982 -4.37 -16.78 31.13
N ALA A 983 -4.05 -15.58 30.65
CA ALA A 983 -4.64 -15.01 29.45
C ALA A 983 -3.60 -15.03 28.31
N ASP A 984 -4.03 -15.43 27.11
CA ASP A 984 -3.20 -15.40 25.91
C ASP A 984 -3.44 -14.07 25.19
N VAL A 985 -2.42 -13.21 25.20
CA VAL A 985 -2.47 -11.85 24.70
C VAL A 985 -1.83 -11.79 23.32
N VAL A 986 -2.48 -11.09 22.39
CA VAL A 986 -1.93 -10.67 21.12
C VAL A 986 -1.98 -9.15 21.00
N ILE A 987 -0.84 -8.53 20.74
CA ILE A 987 -0.77 -7.11 20.39
C ILE A 987 -1.10 -7.04 18.89
N ARG A 988 -2.31 -6.60 18.54
CA ARG A 988 -2.69 -6.32 17.14
C ARG A 988 -3.36 -4.95 16.97
N THR A 989 -4.03 -4.47 18.03
CA THR A 989 -4.61 -3.13 18.09
C THR A 989 -3.61 -2.13 18.64
N SER A 990 -3.38 -1.05 17.92
CA SER A 990 -2.57 0.08 18.39
C SER A 990 -3.33 1.38 18.18
N ARG A 991 -3.30 2.29 19.16
CA ARG A 991 -3.96 3.59 19.06
C ARG A 991 -3.01 4.75 19.25
N ALA A 992 -3.22 5.81 18.48
CA ALA A 992 -2.53 7.08 18.61
C ALA A 992 -3.51 8.24 18.48
N TYR A 993 -3.12 9.38 19.02
CA TYR A 993 -3.93 10.59 19.13
C TYR A 993 -3.13 11.76 18.58
N THR A 994 -3.81 12.62 17.84
CA THR A 994 -3.23 13.90 17.42
C THR A 994 -3.33 14.93 18.54
N ILE A 995 -2.59 16.02 18.40
CA ILE A 995 -2.93 17.29 19.05
C ILE A 995 -4.31 17.77 18.58
N LEU A 996 -4.80 18.80 19.24
CA LEU A 996 -6.02 19.48 18.86
C LEU A 996 -5.73 20.46 17.72
N MET A 997 -6.32 20.18 16.57
CA MET A 997 -6.14 20.93 15.33
C MET A 997 -7.09 22.10 15.30
N ASP A 998 -6.57 23.29 14.97
CA ASP A 998 -7.36 24.52 14.87
C ASP A 998 -7.63 24.88 13.41
N ALA A 999 -8.91 24.90 13.02
CA ALA A 999 -9.34 25.33 11.69
C ALA A 999 -8.94 26.79 11.37
N GLU A 1000 -8.81 27.66 12.39
CA GLU A 1000 -8.40 29.06 12.20
C GLU A 1000 -6.88 29.28 12.28
N GLN A 1001 -6.10 28.21 12.56
CA GLN A 1001 -4.63 28.23 12.70
C GLN A 1001 -4.09 29.31 13.67
N SER A 1002 -4.88 29.69 14.66
CA SER A 1002 -4.60 30.75 15.63
C SER A 1002 -5.24 30.46 16.99
N PRO A 1003 -4.85 29.35 17.66
CA PRO A 1003 -5.65 28.70 18.71
C PRO A 1003 -5.93 29.57 19.93
N THR A 1004 -5.02 30.50 20.23
CA THR A 1004 -5.10 31.39 21.40
C THR A 1004 -5.82 32.72 21.13
N THR A 1005 -6.16 32.99 19.87
CA THR A 1005 -6.88 34.20 19.48
C THR A 1005 -8.39 33.93 19.50
N PRO A 1006 -9.18 34.69 20.30
CA PRO A 1006 -10.62 34.62 20.24
C PRO A 1006 -11.13 35.07 18.87
N ILE A 1007 -11.61 34.11 18.08
CA ILE A 1007 -12.19 34.35 16.76
C ILE A 1007 -13.64 33.89 16.82
N VAL A 1008 -14.55 34.77 16.40
CA VAL A 1008 -15.98 34.49 16.34
C VAL A 1008 -16.36 34.41 14.86
N GLY A 1009 -16.43 33.19 14.36
CA GLY A 1009 -16.78 32.86 12.96
C GLY A 1009 -18.07 32.07 12.84
N LEU A 1010 -18.51 31.86 11.60
CA LEU A 1010 -19.50 30.84 11.26
C LEU A 1010 -18.93 29.43 11.55
N PRO A 1011 -19.77 28.42 11.81
CA PRO A 1011 -19.33 27.06 12.09
C PRO A 1011 -18.55 26.45 10.91
N TRP A 1012 -17.49 25.71 11.20
CA TRP A 1012 -16.72 24.96 10.20
C TRP A 1012 -17.39 23.65 9.82
N LYS A 1013 -17.36 23.29 8.54
CA LYS A 1013 -17.77 21.98 8.04
C LYS A 1013 -16.53 21.22 7.59
N TYR A 1014 -16.42 19.95 7.98
CA TYR A 1014 -15.31 19.08 7.61
C TYR A 1014 -15.72 18.11 6.50
N GLU A 1015 -14.82 17.89 5.55
CA GLU A 1015 -14.94 16.85 4.52
C GLU A 1015 -14.31 15.53 4.98
N ALA A 1016 -14.40 14.48 4.16
CA ALA A 1016 -13.73 13.22 4.46
C ALA A 1016 -12.21 13.42 4.62
N ALA A 1017 -11.63 12.74 5.62
CA ALA A 1017 -10.18 12.80 5.83
C ALA A 1017 -9.44 12.16 4.64
N VAL A 1018 -8.33 12.78 4.25
CA VAL A 1018 -7.39 12.23 3.26
C VAL A 1018 -6.31 11.46 4.01
N VAL A 1019 -6.07 10.23 3.60
CA VAL A 1019 -5.19 9.27 4.27
C VAL A 1019 -4.34 8.57 3.23
N GLU A 1020 -3.02 8.67 3.38
CA GLU A 1020 -2.07 7.93 2.54
C GLU A 1020 -1.29 6.91 3.40
N PRO A 1021 -1.14 5.66 2.93
CA PRO A 1021 -1.81 5.10 1.77
C PRO A 1021 -3.31 4.89 2.03
N SER A 1022 -4.11 4.90 0.98
CA SER A 1022 -5.55 4.75 1.06
C SER A 1022 -5.96 3.40 1.67
N ALA A 1023 -7.22 3.28 2.11
CA ALA A 1023 -7.71 2.03 2.71
C ALA A 1023 -7.59 0.81 1.78
N ALA A 1024 -7.57 1.00 0.45
CA ALA A 1024 -7.43 -0.06 -0.54
C ALA A 1024 -5.98 -0.54 -0.71
N GLU A 1025 -5.01 0.30 -0.35
CA GLU A 1025 -3.57 0.04 -0.47
C GLU A 1025 -2.96 -0.52 0.81
N GLN A 1026 -3.71 -0.48 1.92
CA GLN A 1026 -3.31 -1.13 3.16
C GLN A 1026 -3.13 -2.65 2.93
N PRO A 1027 -2.14 -3.30 3.58
CA PRO A 1027 -1.92 -4.73 3.44
C PRO A 1027 -3.17 -5.56 3.75
N ASN A 1028 -3.34 -6.66 3.04
CA ASN A 1028 -4.52 -7.51 3.21
C ASN A 1028 -4.66 -7.99 4.67
N GLY A 1029 -5.87 -7.85 5.21
CA GLY A 1029 -6.21 -8.17 6.61
C GLY A 1029 -5.82 -7.10 7.64
N THR A 1030 -5.34 -5.94 7.19
CA THR A 1030 -5.01 -4.79 8.04
C THR A 1030 -5.95 -3.61 7.80
N ALA A 1031 -6.02 -2.67 8.74
CA ALA A 1031 -6.81 -1.44 8.59
C ALA A 1031 -6.31 -0.30 9.49
N VAL A 1032 -6.55 0.94 9.04
CA VAL A 1032 -6.49 2.16 9.85
C VAL A 1032 -7.90 2.69 10.01
N VAL A 1033 -8.39 2.77 11.25
CA VAL A 1033 -9.72 3.27 11.58
C VAL A 1033 -9.59 4.59 12.32
N LEU A 1034 -10.28 5.61 11.81
CA LEU A 1034 -10.27 6.96 12.38
C LEU A 1034 -11.49 7.19 13.26
N ALA A 1035 -11.30 8.01 14.29
CA ALA A 1035 -12.38 8.58 15.09
C ALA A 1035 -12.04 10.02 15.47
N TRP A 1036 -13.05 10.85 15.65
CA TRP A 1036 -12.89 12.28 15.88
C TRP A 1036 -13.70 12.76 17.08
N ARG A 1037 -13.23 13.84 17.70
CA ARG A 1037 -14.01 14.64 18.63
C ARG A 1037 -13.69 16.10 18.39
N GLY A 1038 -14.62 16.99 18.70
CA GLY A 1038 -14.47 18.41 18.40
C GLY A 1038 -14.92 19.31 19.54
N ASP A 1039 -14.37 20.52 19.56
CA ASP A 1039 -14.79 21.60 20.44
C ASP A 1039 -15.07 22.90 19.64
N GLY A 1040 -16.14 23.57 20.03
CA GLY A 1040 -16.63 24.83 19.43
C GLY A 1040 -16.17 26.07 20.18
N SER A 1041 -15.25 25.95 21.15
CA SER A 1041 -14.72 27.09 21.89
C SER A 1041 -14.13 28.16 20.95
N PRO A 1042 -14.36 29.45 21.22
CA PRO A 1042 -13.86 30.54 20.36
C PRO A 1042 -12.35 30.76 20.46
N SER A 1043 -11.69 30.17 21.46
CA SER A 1043 -10.24 30.12 21.66
C SER A 1043 -9.92 29.12 22.76
N ILE A 1044 -8.70 28.62 22.78
CA ILE A 1044 -8.17 27.81 23.88
C ILE A 1044 -7.24 28.67 24.75
N ASP A 1045 -7.31 28.50 26.07
CA ASP A 1045 -6.43 29.20 27.00
C ASP A 1045 -4.97 28.75 26.73
N PRO A 1046 -4.00 29.66 26.55
CA PRO A 1046 -2.59 29.30 26.39
C PRO A 1046 -2.02 28.41 27.52
N VAL A 1047 -2.67 28.40 28.70
CA VAL A 1047 -2.32 27.52 29.82
C VAL A 1047 -2.70 26.06 29.54
N GLU A 1048 -3.60 25.77 28.58
CA GLU A 1048 -3.92 24.43 28.08
C GLU A 1048 -2.92 23.94 27.01
N SER A 1049 -1.67 24.41 27.11
CA SER A 1049 -0.59 24.13 26.14
C SER A 1049 -0.37 22.64 25.84
N ALA A 1050 -0.75 21.75 26.76
CA ALA A 1050 -0.71 20.30 26.56
C ALA A 1050 -1.60 19.78 25.42
N MET A 1051 -2.64 20.52 25.00
CA MET A 1051 -3.46 20.13 23.86
C MET A 1051 -2.77 20.36 22.50
N PHE A 1052 -1.69 21.13 22.48
CA PHE A 1052 -0.85 21.42 21.30
C PHE A 1052 0.51 20.73 21.36
N ASP A 1053 0.74 19.87 22.36
CA ASP A 1053 1.93 19.02 22.47
C ASP A 1053 1.47 17.61 22.82
N ALA A 1054 1.45 16.70 21.85
CA ALA A 1054 1.01 15.33 22.05
C ALA A 1054 1.86 14.60 23.10
N GLY A 1055 3.12 15.00 23.30
CA GLY A 1055 3.98 14.50 24.37
C GLY A 1055 3.44 14.76 25.79
N ARG A 1056 2.44 15.63 25.92
CA ARG A 1056 1.73 15.96 27.15
C ARG A 1056 0.30 15.42 27.22
N LEU A 1057 -0.07 14.55 26.28
CA LEU A 1057 -1.32 13.79 26.33
C LEU A 1057 -1.13 12.47 27.07
N ASP A 1058 -2.20 11.97 27.70
CA ASP A 1058 -2.27 10.67 28.35
C ASP A 1058 -2.68 9.57 27.36
N VAL A 1059 -2.80 8.32 27.86
CA VAL A 1059 -3.21 7.16 27.05
C VAL A 1059 -4.62 7.25 26.44
N PHE A 1060 -5.43 8.25 26.82
CA PHE A 1060 -6.76 8.53 26.25
C PHE A 1060 -6.76 9.72 25.29
N GLY A 1061 -5.62 10.40 25.11
CA GLY A 1061 -5.52 11.61 24.30
C GLY A 1061 -5.96 12.89 25.04
N GLU A 1062 -6.00 12.87 26.37
CA GLU A 1062 -6.28 14.03 27.23
C GLU A 1062 -5.00 14.64 27.80
N PRO A 1063 -4.95 15.93 28.19
CA PRO A 1063 -3.81 16.48 28.91
C PRO A 1063 -3.47 15.67 30.16
N LEU A 1064 -2.17 15.47 30.42
CA LEU A 1064 -1.69 14.82 31.63
C LEU A 1064 -2.17 15.58 32.87
N ALA A 1065 -3.11 14.99 33.61
CA ALA A 1065 -3.62 15.55 34.85
C ALA A 1065 -2.63 15.29 36.00
N GLY A 1066 -2.10 16.36 36.59
CA GLY A 1066 -1.19 16.31 37.73
C GLY A 1066 -1.84 16.02 39.12
N PRO A 1067 -1.03 15.98 40.20
CA PRO A 1067 0.26 16.64 40.30
C PRO A 1067 1.45 15.71 40.00
N LEU A 1068 2.29 16.10 39.04
CA LEU A 1068 3.64 15.58 38.86
C LEU A 1068 4.63 16.76 38.93
N THR A 1069 5.21 16.99 40.11
CA THR A 1069 6.07 18.16 40.47
C THR A 1069 5.39 19.53 40.35
N ALA A 1070 5.99 20.57 40.93
CA ALA A 1070 5.40 21.91 41.03
C ALA A 1070 5.15 22.61 39.67
N GLU A 1071 5.60 22.04 38.55
CA GLU A 1071 5.45 22.59 37.20
C GLU A 1071 4.19 22.09 36.45
N VAL A 1072 3.63 20.92 36.77
CA VAL A 1072 2.47 20.31 36.06
C VAL A 1072 1.13 20.56 36.79
N ALA A 1073 1.15 21.25 37.92
CA ALA A 1073 0.02 21.31 38.87
C ALA A 1073 -1.16 22.23 38.48
N ALA A 1074 -1.23 22.72 37.23
CA ALA A 1074 -2.26 23.70 36.83
C ALA A 1074 -3.09 23.31 35.60
N GLU A 1075 -2.76 22.24 34.87
CA GLU A 1075 -3.50 21.86 33.66
C GLU A 1075 -4.74 21.05 34.07
N LEU A 1076 -5.90 21.69 33.93
CA LEU A 1076 -7.23 21.08 34.04
C LEU A 1076 -7.44 20.17 32.82
N VAL A 1077 -8.23 19.10 32.99
CA VAL A 1077 -8.76 18.33 31.85
C VAL A 1077 -9.45 19.31 30.89
N HIS A 1078 -9.17 19.18 29.59
CA HIS A 1078 -9.76 20.05 28.59
C HIS A 1078 -11.30 19.98 28.69
N PRO A 1079 -12.00 21.11 28.84
CA PRO A 1079 -13.42 21.14 29.13
C PRO A 1079 -14.26 20.91 27.87
N TRP A 1080 -14.13 19.73 27.26
CA TRP A 1080 -14.88 19.34 26.07
C TRP A 1080 -16.38 19.62 26.20
N VAL A 1081 -16.96 20.29 25.20
CA VAL A 1081 -18.42 20.40 25.07
C VAL A 1081 -19.03 19.00 24.84
N ASP A 1082 -18.37 18.19 24.02
CA ASP A 1082 -18.67 16.76 23.82
C ASP A 1082 -17.36 15.94 23.84
N PRO A 1083 -17.08 15.17 24.90
CA PRO A 1083 -15.87 14.37 24.99
C PRO A 1083 -15.94 13.05 24.19
N SER A 1084 -17.06 12.75 23.54
CA SER A 1084 -17.27 11.46 22.87
C SER A 1084 -16.53 11.36 21.53
N TRP A 1085 -16.04 10.15 21.24
CA TRP A 1085 -15.37 9.83 19.98
C TRP A 1085 -16.38 9.36 18.94
N HIS A 1086 -16.46 10.10 17.84
CA HIS A 1086 -17.35 9.93 16.70
C HIS A 1086 -16.65 9.20 15.56
N SER A 1087 -17.37 8.37 14.81
CA SER A 1087 -16.83 7.65 13.65
C SER A 1087 -17.00 8.40 12.33
N SER A 1088 -17.60 9.60 12.37
CA SER A 1088 -17.83 10.45 11.20
C SER A 1088 -17.44 11.89 11.50
N LEU A 1089 -16.72 12.53 10.58
CA LEU A 1089 -16.38 13.96 10.67
C LEU A 1089 -17.62 14.85 10.65
N ALA A 1090 -18.72 14.39 10.05
CA ALA A 1090 -19.98 15.15 10.04
C ALA A 1090 -20.57 15.35 11.44
N GLU A 1091 -20.22 14.50 12.42
CA GLU A 1091 -20.69 14.59 13.81
C GLU A 1091 -19.91 15.66 14.61
N VAL A 1092 -18.73 16.06 14.13
CA VAL A 1092 -17.92 17.13 14.74
C VAL A 1092 -17.97 18.45 13.95
N SER A 1093 -18.68 18.48 12.83
CA SER A 1093 -18.97 19.72 12.09
C SER A 1093 -19.62 20.76 13.02
N GLY A 1094 -19.14 22.00 12.91
CA GLY A 1094 -19.44 23.11 13.81
C GLY A 1094 -18.34 23.38 14.83
N SER A 1095 -17.40 22.44 15.01
CA SER A 1095 -16.25 22.60 15.90
C SER A 1095 -15.13 23.37 15.19
N ARG A 1096 -14.51 24.31 15.89
CA ARG A 1096 -13.26 24.97 15.44
C ARG A 1096 -12.07 24.06 15.64
N PHE A 1097 -12.11 23.29 16.72
CA PHE A 1097 -11.04 22.45 17.17
C PHE A 1097 -11.40 20.99 16.98
N VAL A 1098 -10.53 20.19 16.37
CA VAL A 1098 -10.75 18.76 16.13
C VAL A 1098 -9.54 17.96 16.56
N GLN A 1099 -9.77 16.85 17.27
CA GLN A 1099 -8.75 15.86 17.58
C GLN A 1099 -9.08 14.54 16.90
N THR A 1100 -8.07 13.87 16.36
CA THR A 1100 -8.21 12.59 15.68
C THR A 1100 -7.55 11.47 16.48
N ARG A 1101 -8.20 10.31 16.52
CA ARG A 1101 -7.65 9.05 17.02
C ARG A 1101 -7.44 8.08 15.88
N PHE A 1102 -6.20 7.67 15.67
CA PHE A 1102 -5.81 6.57 14.79
C PHE A 1102 -5.97 5.24 15.53
N THR A 1103 -6.67 4.27 14.95
CA THR A 1103 -6.70 2.87 15.42
C THR A 1103 -6.17 1.96 14.33
N PHE A 1104 -4.95 1.46 14.52
CA PHE A 1104 -4.30 0.51 13.65
C PHE A 1104 -4.68 -0.92 14.05
N LEU A 1105 -5.14 -1.71 13.09
CA LEU A 1105 -5.49 -3.12 13.25
C LEU A 1105 -4.55 -3.96 12.39
N SER A 1106 -3.63 -4.68 13.03
CA SER A 1106 -2.67 -5.56 12.35
C SER A 1106 -3.26 -6.96 12.10
N SER A 1107 -2.80 -7.65 11.06
CA SER A 1107 -3.29 -9.00 10.72
C SER A 1107 -2.56 -10.06 11.54
N THR A 1108 -3.31 -10.89 12.26
CA THR A 1108 -2.75 -12.04 13.02
C THR A 1108 -2.47 -13.26 12.15
N ALA A 1109 -3.03 -13.31 10.94
CA ALA A 1109 -2.88 -14.41 9.99
C ALA A 1109 -1.61 -14.27 9.14
N SER A 1110 -1.26 -13.03 8.76
CA SER A 1110 -0.12 -12.72 7.89
C SER A 1110 1.02 -11.97 8.60
N ASP A 1111 0.83 -11.58 9.87
CA ASP A 1111 1.72 -10.70 10.64
C ASP A 1111 2.03 -9.34 9.96
N LEU A 1112 1.23 -8.99 8.94
CA LEU A 1112 1.29 -7.72 8.24
C LEU A 1112 0.68 -6.62 9.10
N ARG A 1113 1.19 -5.40 8.91
CA ARG A 1113 0.82 -4.22 9.68
C ARG A 1113 0.39 -3.11 8.73
N PRO A 1114 -0.66 -2.35 9.09
CA PRO A 1114 -0.96 -1.11 8.39
C PRO A 1114 0.14 -0.09 8.67
N TRP A 1115 0.21 0.94 7.84
CA TRP A 1115 1.06 2.11 8.09
C TRP A 1115 0.36 3.38 7.58
N LEU A 1116 0.90 4.53 7.96
CA LEU A 1116 0.37 5.83 7.61
C LEU A 1116 1.52 6.76 7.24
N ASP A 1117 1.51 7.25 6.00
CA ASP A 1117 2.51 8.16 5.44
C ASP A 1117 2.06 9.61 5.61
N SER A 1118 0.76 9.87 5.49
CA SER A 1118 0.22 11.20 5.77
C SER A 1118 -1.25 11.15 6.15
N TYR A 1119 -1.68 12.23 6.81
CA TYR A 1119 -3.05 12.42 7.26
C TYR A 1119 -3.46 13.87 7.08
N GLY A 1120 -4.64 14.12 6.53
CA GLY A 1120 -5.16 15.48 6.50
C GLY A 1120 -6.67 15.63 6.61
N LEU A 1121 -7.06 16.82 7.03
CA LEU A 1121 -8.44 17.28 7.20
C LEU A 1121 -8.69 18.54 6.38
N ALA A 1122 -9.72 18.51 5.55
CA ALA A 1122 -10.20 19.67 4.80
C ALA A 1122 -11.45 20.24 5.48
N PHE A 1123 -11.57 21.57 5.48
CA PHE A 1123 -12.68 22.26 6.11
C PHE A 1123 -13.09 23.53 5.34
N GLU A 1124 -14.36 23.90 5.43
CA GLU A 1124 -14.98 25.08 4.79
C GLU A 1124 -15.95 25.81 5.74
N ARG A 1125 -16.25 27.07 5.45
CA ARG A 1125 -17.14 27.94 6.26
C ARG A 1125 -18.27 28.61 5.49
#